data_AF-A0A1P8FA57-F1
#
_entry.id   AF-A0A1P8FA57-F1
#
_cell.length_a   1.000
_cell.length_b   1.000
_cell.length_c   1.000
_cell.angle_alpha   90.00
_cell.angle_beta   90.00
_cell.angle_gamma   90.00
#
_symmetry.space_group_name_H-M   'P 1'
#
loop_
_entity.id
_entity.type
_entity.pdbx_description
1 polymer ?
#
loop_
_entity_poly.entity_id
_entity_poly.type
_entity_poly.pdbx_seq_one_letter_code
_entity_poly.pdbx_strand_id
1 'polypeptide(L)'
;MPSPRTRRKGATFRKTIKTAVADKQYENIVFIDALSTPLGSEAFEQYVDFSAMALYYQRNNNTPSRENSDKAKRVLDQDWKNRICNGQFVVYTYANQEGEKLGNGQGVASVLQTIVATKFPYVFDFAKNLTESQLKITPAMRQSAKSGIMQTTSGVVVGVEKHVLPTVWKIDKYWESPMASSLPISKIKVEIDKRIEVAFARDGQISIGEIYDFLEETYGFAPCNLSAFITGFLLKEYGSEPFRYSDSSGGHEQITQDKLAEMIGNYIGKSPKPTYIVKMTADEMAFYELTEKAWGIQPNSCSSAGQAAMAVTAKMRGLSLPVWCLEEVDTVAIFDMVQKYIELVQKEGNEAHKKAVEIGKIASAKPSLGENLFALITSDNCQKGMREYLRSFEGGKIMELATAIGAENNVLADTRRLFEVKHSCLWNKQTGEDEIRKLLTEYGMVKESNSILSVSAHSLAEACKEWRDRMKFIGISCEALRTKYPALVKVLDILLKICKQEDLLPEHLKAFHSELVAHGTAIRELLNNDRRVFAEFYKPYLEDLSDNDIADVKSKLQTGLFELPKTDCNVKVKEAAEEFRKNQLKSQLFRLWKDKTGTKNPREWSNRYRTPILCCVTEAEFEKAKKAFETLNRNWGTDAEIKSALAFLETTTLFDCLADDEKRNAAFKCDIVGEYSTLLPHLDKVRDTLDRLSVDTYDWRENPSVKGKVKQLAEAEYNAGGSDKVLLKIDQMDDTQLKQYLKRLVKDSITVGIEILTNGGGDYNAD
;
A
#
# COMPACT_ATOMS: atom_id res chain seq x y z
N MET A 1 -35.84 -16.65 79.39
CA MET A 1 -35.54 -18.00 78.86
C MET A 1 -35.82 -18.04 77.36
N PRO A 2 -35.06 -18.79 76.53
CA PRO A 2 -35.31 -18.86 75.09
C PRO A 2 -36.63 -19.60 74.77
N SER A 3 -37.33 -19.15 73.71
CA SER A 3 -38.61 -19.73 73.29
C SER A 3 -38.46 -21.24 72.94
N PRO A 4 -39.49 -22.08 73.14
CA PRO A 4 -39.48 -23.50 72.77
C PRO A 4 -39.13 -23.75 71.29
N ARG A 5 -39.55 -22.83 70.41
CA ARG A 5 -39.31 -22.89 68.97
C ARG A 5 -37.83 -22.65 68.62
N THR A 6 -37.15 -21.77 69.35
CA THR A 6 -35.71 -21.49 69.18
C THR A 6 -34.86 -22.68 69.64
N ARG A 7 -35.23 -23.33 70.75
CA ARG A 7 -34.54 -24.55 71.23
C ARG A 7 -34.65 -25.70 70.22
N ARG A 8 -35.84 -25.91 69.63
CA ARG A 8 -36.06 -26.96 68.62
C ARG A 8 -35.22 -26.74 67.35
N LYS A 9 -35.10 -25.49 66.87
CA LYS A 9 -34.25 -25.15 65.72
C LYS A 9 -32.76 -25.37 66.00
N GLY A 10 -32.27 -24.98 67.18
CA GLY A 10 -30.87 -25.21 67.59
C GLY A 10 -30.51 -26.69 67.64
N ALA A 11 -31.42 -27.54 68.13
CA ALA A 11 -31.22 -28.99 68.15
C ALA A 11 -31.14 -29.60 66.74
N THR A 12 -32.00 -29.16 65.82
CA THR A 12 -31.94 -29.60 64.41
C THR A 12 -30.60 -29.21 63.77
N PHE A 13 -30.14 -27.97 63.97
CA PHE A 13 -28.90 -27.50 63.38
C PHE A 13 -27.66 -28.24 63.91
N ARG A 14 -27.63 -28.55 65.21
CA ARG A 14 -26.58 -29.41 65.81
C ARG A 14 -26.55 -30.80 65.19
N LYS A 15 -27.70 -31.39 64.86
CA LYS A 15 -27.76 -32.67 64.14
C LYS A 15 -27.13 -32.55 62.73
N THR A 16 -27.39 -31.44 62.03
CA THR A 16 -26.76 -31.15 60.74
C THR A 16 -25.24 -30.99 60.88
N ILE A 17 -24.76 -30.23 61.86
CA ILE A 17 -23.32 -30.07 62.13
C ILE A 17 -22.68 -31.44 62.37
N LYS A 18 -23.26 -32.27 63.25
CA LYS A 18 -22.72 -33.62 63.52
C LYS A 18 -22.70 -34.52 62.27
N THR A 19 -23.71 -34.40 61.41
CA THR A 19 -23.75 -35.16 60.15
C THR A 19 -22.62 -34.71 59.21
N ALA A 20 -22.39 -33.39 59.10
CA ALA A 20 -21.32 -32.84 58.26
C ALA A 20 -19.93 -33.17 58.82
N VAL A 21 -19.72 -33.09 60.14
CA VAL A 21 -18.44 -33.40 60.78
C VAL A 21 -18.02 -34.86 60.57
N ALA A 22 -18.99 -35.78 60.47
CA ALA A 22 -18.72 -37.19 60.21
C ALA A 22 -18.39 -37.49 58.73
N ASP A 23 -18.71 -36.57 57.80
CA ASP A 23 -18.43 -36.73 56.39
C ASP A 23 -16.94 -36.46 56.11
N LYS A 24 -16.29 -37.42 55.45
CA LYS A 24 -14.87 -37.32 55.09
C LYS A 24 -14.60 -36.15 54.14
N GLN A 25 -15.57 -35.72 53.34
CA GLN A 25 -15.42 -34.55 52.46
C GLN A 25 -15.12 -33.26 53.24
N TYR A 26 -15.49 -33.20 54.51
CA TYR A 26 -15.30 -32.03 55.36
C TYR A 26 -14.20 -32.22 56.42
N GLU A 27 -13.28 -33.17 56.21
CA GLU A 27 -12.25 -33.50 57.20
C GLU A 27 -11.35 -32.31 57.60
N ASN A 28 -11.16 -31.35 56.69
CA ASN A 28 -10.36 -30.14 56.89
C ASN A 28 -11.19 -28.93 57.39
N ILE A 29 -12.48 -29.09 57.69
CA ILE A 29 -13.36 -28.01 58.16
C ILE A 29 -13.54 -28.10 59.67
N VAL A 30 -13.38 -26.96 60.35
CA VAL A 30 -13.67 -26.81 61.78
C VAL A 30 -15.02 -26.12 61.95
N PHE A 31 -15.95 -26.75 62.67
CA PHE A 31 -17.28 -26.19 62.92
C PHE A 31 -17.34 -25.60 64.33
N ILE A 32 -17.71 -24.32 64.42
CA ILE A 32 -17.83 -23.60 65.70
C ILE A 32 -19.33 -23.33 65.98
N ASP A 33 -19.90 -24.08 66.92
CA ASP A 33 -21.30 -23.94 67.35
C ASP A 33 -21.43 -22.91 68.48
N ALA A 34 -22.05 -21.77 68.20
CA ALA A 34 -22.39 -20.71 69.14
C ALA A 34 -23.88 -20.68 69.55
N LEU A 35 -24.66 -21.71 69.20
CA LEU A 35 -26.13 -21.74 69.37
C LEU A 35 -26.59 -21.78 70.83
N SER A 36 -25.67 -21.98 71.77
CA SER A 36 -25.97 -21.99 73.21
C SER A 36 -26.36 -20.62 73.75
N THR A 37 -26.09 -19.54 73.02
CA THR A 37 -26.37 -18.15 73.45
C THR A 37 -27.38 -17.46 72.51
N PRO A 38 -28.67 -17.83 72.55
CA PRO A 38 -29.69 -17.16 71.75
C PRO A 38 -29.94 -15.72 72.24
N LEU A 39 -30.41 -14.84 71.36
CA LEU A 39 -30.72 -13.43 71.67
C LEU A 39 -31.64 -13.28 72.91
N GLY A 40 -32.67 -14.13 73.00
CA GLY A 40 -33.71 -14.06 74.02
C GLY A 40 -34.94 -13.28 73.55
N SER A 41 -36.13 -13.59 74.09
CA SER A 41 -37.38 -12.93 73.70
C SER A 41 -37.39 -11.45 74.07
N GLU A 42 -36.95 -11.11 75.29
CA GLU A 42 -36.92 -9.73 75.79
C GLU A 42 -35.99 -8.84 74.96
N ALA A 43 -34.75 -9.26 74.72
CA ALA A 43 -33.83 -8.50 73.86
C ALA A 43 -34.34 -8.40 72.41
N PHE A 44 -35.05 -9.42 71.91
CA PHE A 44 -35.67 -9.36 70.60
C PHE A 44 -36.83 -8.35 70.55
N GLU A 45 -37.69 -8.33 71.56
CA GLU A 45 -38.77 -7.35 71.70
C GLU A 45 -38.20 -5.93 71.80
N GLN A 46 -37.18 -5.71 72.64
CA GLN A 46 -36.48 -4.42 72.72
C GLN A 46 -35.90 -3.99 71.37
N TYR A 47 -35.27 -4.92 70.63
CA TYR A 47 -34.78 -4.63 69.28
C TYR A 47 -35.91 -4.24 68.32
N VAL A 48 -37.03 -4.97 68.34
CA VAL A 48 -38.20 -4.68 67.50
C VAL A 48 -38.81 -3.32 67.87
N ASP A 49 -38.97 -3.03 69.15
CA ASP A 49 -39.53 -1.78 69.66
C ASP A 49 -38.67 -0.59 69.27
N PHE A 50 -37.34 -0.66 69.49
CA PHE A 50 -36.42 0.39 69.05
C PHE A 50 -36.41 0.53 67.52
N SER A 51 -36.46 -0.56 66.77
CA SER A 51 -36.52 -0.51 65.31
C SER A 51 -37.82 0.11 64.80
N ALA A 52 -38.96 -0.23 65.41
CA ALA A 52 -40.27 0.32 65.09
C ALA A 52 -40.35 1.81 65.44
N MET A 53 -39.81 2.23 66.58
CA MET A 53 -39.71 3.64 66.96
C MET A 53 -38.78 4.42 66.03
N ALA A 54 -37.65 3.83 65.62
CA ALA A 54 -36.77 4.46 64.64
C ALA A 54 -37.50 4.73 63.31
N LEU A 55 -38.30 3.77 62.83
CA LEU A 55 -39.13 3.89 61.63
C LEU A 55 -40.29 4.90 61.81
N TYR A 56 -40.98 4.88 62.96
CA TYR A 56 -42.08 5.79 63.26
C TYR A 56 -41.63 7.26 63.23
N TYR A 57 -40.49 7.56 63.88
CA TYR A 57 -39.96 8.93 63.91
C TYR A 57 -39.23 9.35 62.63
N GLN A 58 -38.94 8.43 61.70
CA GLN A 58 -38.13 8.68 60.51
C GLN A 58 -38.65 9.84 59.63
N ARG A 59 -39.98 10.07 59.60
CA ARG A 59 -40.60 11.15 58.82
C ARG A 59 -40.94 12.41 59.61
N ASN A 60 -40.99 12.32 60.94
CA ASN A 60 -41.40 13.44 61.81
C ASN A 60 -40.23 14.10 62.56
N ASN A 61 -39.27 13.33 63.08
CA ASN A 61 -38.14 13.87 63.84
C ASN A 61 -36.89 12.97 63.74
N ASN A 62 -35.82 13.52 63.14
CA ASN A 62 -34.59 12.77 62.84
C ASN A 62 -33.76 12.41 64.08
N THR A 63 -33.81 13.19 65.17
CA THR A 63 -32.98 12.93 66.36
C THR A 63 -33.46 11.68 67.12
N PRO A 64 -34.75 11.55 67.50
CA PRO A 64 -35.27 10.31 68.09
C PRO A 64 -35.17 9.10 67.16
N SER A 65 -35.25 9.30 65.84
CA SER A 65 -35.06 8.22 64.87
C SER A 65 -33.63 7.65 64.92
N ARG A 66 -32.60 8.50 64.90
CA ARG A 66 -31.19 8.07 65.04
C ARG A 66 -30.91 7.42 66.38
N GLU A 67 -31.37 8.00 67.49
CA GLU A 67 -31.15 7.43 68.83
C GLU A 67 -31.75 6.03 68.98
N ASN A 68 -32.97 5.81 68.47
CA ASN A 68 -33.60 4.49 68.52
C ASN A 68 -32.91 3.50 67.56
N SER A 69 -32.45 3.95 66.39
CA SER A 69 -31.61 3.13 65.51
C SER A 69 -30.31 2.69 66.21
N ASP A 70 -29.64 3.60 66.92
CA ASP A 70 -28.42 3.27 67.64
C ASP A 70 -28.70 2.32 68.81
N LYS A 71 -29.80 2.50 69.54
CA LYS A 71 -30.24 1.55 70.58
C LYS A 71 -30.52 0.16 69.99
N ALA A 72 -31.21 0.07 68.85
CA ALA A 72 -31.44 -1.20 68.16
C ALA A 72 -30.13 -1.87 67.73
N LYS A 73 -29.16 -1.10 67.20
CA LYS A 73 -27.82 -1.62 66.87
C LYS A 73 -27.08 -2.13 68.10
N ARG A 74 -27.11 -1.41 69.23
CA ARG A 74 -26.44 -1.83 70.48
C ARG A 74 -26.91 -3.20 70.96
N VAL A 75 -28.21 -3.48 70.88
CA VAL A 75 -28.78 -4.79 71.29
C VAL A 75 -28.10 -5.95 70.56
N LEU A 76 -27.86 -5.82 69.25
CA LEU A 76 -27.25 -6.88 68.44
C LEU A 76 -25.71 -6.83 68.46
N ASP A 77 -25.15 -5.68 68.10
CA ASP A 77 -23.73 -5.51 67.78
C ASP A 77 -22.84 -5.45 69.02
N GLN A 78 -23.40 -5.08 70.17
CA GLN A 78 -22.68 -4.97 71.44
C GLN A 78 -23.17 -6.04 72.42
N ASP A 79 -24.43 -5.95 72.85
CA ASP A 79 -24.91 -6.75 73.98
C ASP A 79 -25.02 -8.23 73.63
N TRP A 80 -25.65 -8.57 72.52
CA TRP A 80 -25.75 -9.96 72.09
C TRP A 80 -24.40 -10.51 71.63
N LYS A 81 -23.63 -9.76 70.86
CA LYS A 81 -22.25 -10.12 70.48
C LYS A 81 -21.38 -10.45 71.69
N ASN A 82 -21.37 -9.60 72.71
CA ASN A 82 -20.59 -9.82 73.94
C ASN A 82 -21.08 -11.05 74.70
N ARG A 83 -22.40 -11.27 74.77
CA ARG A 83 -22.97 -12.50 75.35
C ARG A 83 -22.52 -13.74 74.58
N ILE A 84 -22.51 -13.70 73.25
CA ILE A 84 -22.02 -14.82 72.43
C ILE A 84 -20.54 -15.07 72.73
N CYS A 85 -19.69 -14.04 72.66
CA CYS A 85 -18.25 -14.16 72.91
C CYS A 85 -17.93 -14.71 74.31
N ASN A 86 -18.71 -14.36 75.33
CA ASN A 86 -18.55 -14.84 76.69
C ASN A 86 -19.38 -16.09 77.00
N GLY A 87 -20.11 -16.61 76.03
CA GLY A 87 -21.01 -17.75 76.16
C GLY A 87 -20.36 -19.06 75.73
N GLN A 88 -21.14 -20.14 75.86
CA GLN A 88 -20.64 -21.48 75.58
C GLN A 88 -20.56 -21.75 74.07
N PHE A 89 -19.40 -22.24 73.64
CA PHE A 89 -19.17 -22.76 72.29
C PHE A 89 -19.00 -24.27 72.31
N VAL A 90 -19.29 -24.92 71.18
CA VAL A 90 -18.87 -26.31 70.93
C VAL A 90 -18.09 -26.34 69.62
N VAL A 91 -16.84 -26.79 69.67
CA VAL A 91 -15.99 -26.92 68.48
C VAL A 91 -15.99 -28.37 68.04
N TYR A 92 -16.38 -28.62 66.79
CA TYR A 92 -16.36 -29.94 66.19
C TYR A 92 -15.28 -30.00 65.13
N THR A 93 -14.52 -31.10 65.14
CA THR A 93 -13.53 -31.43 64.11
C THR A 93 -13.75 -32.87 63.68
N TYR A 94 -13.22 -33.26 62.53
CA TYR A 94 -13.31 -34.65 62.08
C TYR A 94 -12.72 -35.64 63.10
N ALA A 95 -11.64 -35.25 63.78
CA ALA A 95 -11.00 -36.04 64.83
C ALA A 95 -11.83 -36.10 66.14
N ASN A 96 -12.64 -35.07 66.43
CA ASN A 96 -13.49 -35.00 67.62
C ASN A 96 -14.95 -34.70 67.22
N GLN A 97 -15.65 -35.75 66.78
CA GLN A 97 -17.04 -35.66 66.29
C GLN A 97 -18.06 -35.39 67.40
N GLU A 98 -17.72 -35.70 68.66
CA GLU A 98 -18.59 -35.39 69.81
C GLU A 98 -18.54 -33.93 70.23
N GLY A 99 -17.50 -33.21 69.81
CA GLY A 99 -17.32 -31.78 70.02
C GLY A 99 -16.70 -31.44 71.37
N GLU A 100 -15.85 -30.42 71.37
CA GLU A 100 -15.22 -29.87 72.56
C GLU A 100 -16.02 -28.66 73.08
N LYS A 101 -16.48 -28.74 74.33
CA LYS A 101 -17.28 -27.67 74.96
C LYS A 101 -16.35 -26.64 75.58
N LEU A 102 -16.49 -25.38 75.16
CA LEU A 102 -15.66 -24.26 75.57
C LEU A 102 -16.51 -23.18 76.22
N GLY A 103 -15.98 -22.54 77.26
CA GLY A 103 -16.73 -21.57 78.07
C GLY A 103 -16.88 -20.18 77.45
N ASN A 104 -16.02 -19.83 76.48
CA ASN A 104 -15.99 -18.51 75.82
C ASN A 104 -15.18 -18.58 74.51
N GLY A 105 -15.12 -17.46 73.78
CA GLY A 105 -14.38 -17.31 72.54
C GLY A 105 -12.86 -17.44 72.68
N GLN A 106 -12.29 -17.16 73.86
CA GLN A 106 -10.86 -17.37 74.09
C GLN A 106 -10.50 -18.85 74.07
N GLY A 107 -11.36 -19.70 74.63
CA GLY A 107 -11.22 -21.16 74.52
C GLY A 107 -11.23 -21.62 73.05
N VAL A 108 -12.12 -21.06 72.23
CA VAL A 108 -12.18 -21.35 70.79
C VAL A 108 -10.86 -20.97 70.10
N ALA A 109 -10.32 -19.79 70.41
CA ALA A 109 -9.03 -19.35 69.87
C ALA A 109 -7.88 -20.31 70.23
N SER A 110 -7.84 -20.82 71.47
CA SER A 110 -6.84 -21.81 71.91
C SER A 110 -6.96 -23.14 71.16
N VAL A 111 -8.17 -23.62 70.89
CA VAL A 111 -8.39 -24.83 70.09
C VAL A 111 -7.94 -24.62 68.65
N LEU A 112 -8.31 -23.50 68.01
CA LEU A 112 -7.88 -23.17 66.65
C LEU A 112 -6.35 -23.06 66.54
N GLN A 113 -5.71 -22.41 67.51
CA GLN A 113 -4.26 -22.34 67.61
C GLN A 113 -3.62 -23.73 67.69
N THR A 114 -4.20 -24.63 68.50
CA THR A 114 -3.69 -26.00 68.66
C THR A 114 -3.81 -26.78 67.35
N ILE A 115 -4.92 -26.63 66.62
CA ILE A 115 -5.12 -27.27 65.31
C ILE A 115 -4.03 -26.84 64.33
N VAL A 116 -3.77 -25.53 64.23
CA VAL A 116 -2.73 -24.99 63.34
C VAL A 116 -1.35 -25.45 63.76
N ALA A 117 -1.00 -25.36 65.06
CA ALA A 117 0.32 -25.77 65.56
C ALA A 117 0.58 -27.28 65.44
N THR A 118 -0.47 -28.10 65.49
CA THR A 118 -0.37 -29.55 65.29
C THR A 118 -0.11 -29.88 63.82
N LYS A 119 -0.77 -29.17 62.90
CA LYS A 119 -0.57 -29.36 61.45
C LYS A 119 0.78 -28.79 60.99
N PHE A 120 1.17 -27.64 61.55
CA PHE A 120 2.37 -26.90 61.18
C PHE A 120 3.24 -26.62 62.43
N PRO A 121 4.11 -27.57 62.83
CA PRO A 121 4.92 -27.45 64.04
C PRO A 121 5.90 -26.28 64.05
N TYR A 122 6.19 -25.71 62.87
CA TYR A 122 7.18 -24.64 62.66
C TYR A 122 6.55 -23.27 62.34
N VAL A 123 5.23 -23.10 62.55
CA VAL A 123 4.50 -21.87 62.24
C VAL A 123 4.93 -20.69 63.12
N PHE A 124 4.97 -19.48 62.55
CA PHE A 124 5.41 -18.26 63.24
C PHE A 124 4.27 -17.39 63.78
N ASP A 125 3.03 -17.63 63.35
CA ASP A 125 1.84 -16.82 63.64
C ASP A 125 1.52 -16.64 65.13
N PHE A 126 2.04 -17.55 65.97
CA PHE A 126 1.78 -17.58 67.40
C PHE A 126 2.95 -17.07 68.26
N ALA A 127 3.93 -16.39 67.66
CA ALA A 127 4.98 -15.72 68.42
C ALA A 127 4.40 -14.67 69.38
N LYS A 128 5.01 -14.53 70.56
CA LYS A 128 4.54 -13.58 71.58
C LYS A 128 4.68 -12.14 71.07
N ASN A 129 3.68 -11.30 71.37
CA ASN A 129 3.63 -9.86 71.08
C ASN A 129 3.52 -9.49 69.59
N LEU A 130 3.02 -10.38 68.73
CA LEU A 130 2.65 -10.01 67.36
C LEU A 130 1.43 -9.08 67.35
N THR A 131 1.44 -8.11 66.43
CA THR A 131 0.34 -7.16 66.24
C THR A 131 -0.61 -7.64 65.15
N GLU A 132 -1.88 -7.21 65.22
CA GLU A 132 -2.88 -7.54 64.20
C GLU A 132 -2.46 -7.08 62.79
N SER A 133 -1.79 -5.93 62.67
CA SER A 133 -1.27 -5.43 61.39
C SER A 133 -0.19 -6.33 60.80
N GLN A 134 0.57 -7.07 61.61
CA GLN A 134 1.59 -8.02 61.12
C GLN A 134 0.94 -9.28 60.54
N LEU A 135 -0.21 -9.68 61.08
CA LEU A 135 -0.95 -10.90 60.70
C LEU A 135 -2.02 -10.66 59.62
N LYS A 136 -2.02 -9.48 58.98
CA LYS A 136 -2.97 -9.13 57.91
C LYS A 136 -2.28 -8.86 56.58
N ILE A 137 -3.04 -9.04 55.50
CA ILE A 137 -2.69 -8.52 54.18
C ILE A 137 -2.80 -6.99 54.22
N THR A 138 -1.72 -6.29 53.88
CA THR A 138 -1.73 -4.82 53.75
C THR A 138 -0.95 -4.40 52.50
N PRO A 139 -1.12 -3.16 52.00
CA PRO A 139 -0.28 -2.63 50.93
C PRO A 139 1.23 -2.60 51.26
N ALA A 140 1.62 -2.76 52.53
CA ALA A 140 3.00 -2.74 53.00
C ALA A 140 3.74 -4.08 52.87
N MET A 141 3.19 -5.11 52.21
CA MET A 141 3.87 -6.41 52.06
C MET A 141 5.22 -6.32 51.33
N ARG A 142 5.31 -5.51 50.26
CA ARG A 142 6.59 -5.23 49.59
C ARG A 142 7.62 -4.68 50.57
N GLN A 143 7.22 -3.69 51.38
CA GLN A 143 8.11 -3.10 52.39
C GLN A 143 8.50 -4.12 53.47
N SER A 144 7.56 -4.99 53.86
CA SER A 144 7.79 -6.05 54.85
C SER A 144 8.82 -7.06 54.34
N ALA A 145 8.69 -7.51 53.09
CA ALA A 145 9.68 -8.37 52.43
C ALA A 145 11.06 -7.70 52.32
N LYS A 146 11.10 -6.42 51.91
CA LYS A 146 12.33 -5.63 51.85
C LYS A 146 13.03 -5.55 53.21
N SER A 147 12.26 -5.34 54.27
CA SER A 147 12.76 -5.34 55.65
C SER A 147 13.42 -6.68 56.03
N GLY A 148 12.83 -7.81 55.63
CA GLY A 148 13.43 -9.14 55.81
C GLY A 148 14.75 -9.30 55.06
N ILE A 149 14.76 -8.95 53.76
CA ILE A 149 15.94 -9.07 52.87
C ILE A 149 17.11 -8.22 53.39
N MET A 150 16.85 -6.95 53.70
CA MET A 150 17.87 -6.01 54.16
C MET A 150 18.27 -6.20 55.62
N GLN A 151 17.56 -7.07 56.35
CA GLN A 151 17.71 -7.23 57.78
C GLN A 151 17.55 -5.91 58.55
N THR A 152 16.55 -5.12 58.14
CA THR A 152 16.12 -3.85 58.78
C THR A 152 14.63 -3.92 59.11
N THR A 153 14.15 -3.16 60.10
CA THR A 153 12.74 -3.21 60.50
C THR A 153 12.09 -1.85 60.33
N SER A 154 10.98 -1.80 59.60
CA SER A 154 10.28 -0.55 59.26
C SER A 154 8.77 -0.77 59.09
N GLY A 155 7.97 0.29 59.20
CA GLY A 155 6.52 0.25 58.99
C GLY A 155 5.79 -0.74 59.90
N VAL A 156 4.98 -1.62 59.31
CA VAL A 156 4.13 -2.58 60.05
C VAL A 156 4.93 -3.71 60.72
N VAL A 157 6.18 -3.94 60.33
CA VAL A 157 7.05 -5.01 60.86
C VAL A 157 8.12 -4.50 61.83
N VAL A 158 7.96 -3.30 62.38
CA VAL A 158 8.89 -2.78 63.41
C VAL A 158 8.93 -3.71 64.63
N GLY A 159 10.13 -4.13 65.02
CA GLY A 159 10.35 -4.95 66.22
C GLY A 159 10.00 -6.44 66.07
N VAL A 160 9.53 -6.87 64.90
CA VAL A 160 9.09 -8.25 64.65
C VAL A 160 10.26 -9.26 64.82
N GLU A 161 11.48 -8.84 64.46
CA GLU A 161 12.69 -9.65 64.51
C GLU A 161 13.00 -10.14 65.93
N LYS A 162 12.65 -9.35 66.96
CA LYS A 162 12.85 -9.72 68.37
C LYS A 162 11.93 -10.85 68.81
N HIS A 163 10.83 -11.05 68.12
CA HIS A 163 9.81 -12.03 68.46
C HIS A 163 9.97 -13.33 67.66
N VAL A 164 10.31 -13.23 66.37
CA VAL A 164 10.40 -14.41 65.47
C VAL A 164 11.83 -14.83 65.12
N LEU A 165 12.81 -13.93 65.16
CA LEU A 165 14.20 -14.20 64.73
C LEU A 165 15.27 -13.77 65.77
N PRO A 166 15.05 -13.88 67.10
CA PRO A 166 15.93 -13.26 68.10
C PRO A 166 17.38 -13.76 68.08
N THR A 167 17.60 -15.00 67.64
CA THR A 167 18.90 -15.69 67.69
C THR A 167 19.62 -15.74 66.35
N VAL A 168 18.98 -15.35 65.25
CA VAL A 168 19.54 -15.46 63.88
C VAL A 168 19.63 -14.12 63.15
N TRP A 169 19.06 -13.06 63.72
CA TRP A 169 19.06 -11.74 63.12
C TRP A 169 20.48 -11.17 63.00
N LYS A 170 20.82 -10.67 61.80
CA LYS A 170 22.16 -10.17 61.42
C LYS A 170 23.31 -11.20 61.58
N ILE A 171 22.99 -12.49 61.62
CA ILE A 171 23.98 -13.56 61.57
C ILE A 171 24.06 -14.06 60.12
N ASP A 172 25.27 -14.04 59.56
CA ASP A 172 25.52 -14.63 58.25
C ASP A 172 25.54 -16.16 58.35
N LYS A 173 25.02 -16.84 57.33
CA LYS A 173 24.90 -18.31 57.26
C LYS A 173 24.39 -18.97 58.55
N TYR A 174 23.38 -18.37 59.18
CA TYR A 174 22.88 -18.79 60.50
C TYR A 174 22.44 -20.27 60.57
N TRP A 175 22.00 -20.85 59.45
CA TRP A 175 21.55 -22.24 59.38
C TRP A 175 22.69 -23.26 59.46
N GLU A 176 23.94 -22.85 59.20
CA GLU A 176 25.13 -23.70 59.35
C GLU A 176 25.62 -23.76 60.81
N SER A 177 25.17 -22.83 61.66
CA SER A 177 25.60 -22.78 63.07
C SER A 177 24.96 -23.92 63.88
N PRO A 178 25.74 -24.73 64.62
CA PRO A 178 25.22 -25.80 65.46
C PRO A 178 24.16 -25.33 66.45
N MET A 179 24.31 -24.11 67.00
CA MET A 179 23.39 -23.53 67.98
C MET A 179 22.04 -23.07 67.37
N ALA A 180 21.98 -22.85 66.07
CA ALA A 180 20.78 -22.40 65.36
C ALA A 180 20.17 -23.50 64.46
N SER A 181 20.87 -24.61 64.24
CA SER A 181 20.44 -25.73 63.37
C SER A 181 19.08 -26.33 63.75
N SER A 182 18.73 -26.35 65.05
CA SER A 182 17.47 -26.89 65.55
C SER A 182 16.29 -25.92 65.43
N LEU A 183 16.54 -24.64 65.12
CA LEU A 183 15.50 -23.61 65.05
C LEU A 183 14.58 -23.81 63.83
N PRO A 184 13.28 -23.50 63.94
CA PRO A 184 12.33 -23.61 62.84
C PRO A 184 12.80 -22.91 61.56
N ILE A 185 13.29 -21.67 61.69
CA ILE A 185 13.75 -20.87 60.55
C ILE A 185 14.94 -21.50 59.82
N SER A 186 15.88 -22.12 60.53
CA SER A 186 17.05 -22.77 59.94
C SER A 186 16.65 -24.03 59.17
N LYS A 187 15.71 -24.83 59.70
CA LYS A 187 15.20 -26.01 59.00
C LYS A 187 14.48 -25.64 57.71
N ILE A 188 13.68 -24.58 57.75
CA ILE A 188 12.98 -24.05 56.57
C ILE A 188 13.99 -23.55 55.53
N LYS A 189 15.03 -22.81 55.97
CA LYS A 189 16.09 -22.30 55.10
C LYS A 189 16.81 -23.41 54.33
N VAL A 190 17.21 -24.49 55.01
CA VAL A 190 17.90 -25.63 54.38
C VAL A 190 17.04 -26.27 53.29
N GLU A 191 15.75 -26.47 53.52
CA GLU A 191 14.87 -27.11 52.52
C GLU A 191 14.55 -26.18 51.35
N ILE A 192 14.41 -24.86 51.60
CA ILE A 192 14.29 -23.85 50.54
C ILE A 192 15.52 -23.84 49.65
N ASP A 193 16.72 -23.77 50.23
CA ASP A 193 17.96 -23.69 49.47
C ASP A 193 18.15 -24.95 48.61
N LYS A 194 17.89 -26.14 49.18
CA LYS A 194 17.90 -27.40 48.44
C LYS A 194 16.92 -27.39 47.26
N ARG A 195 15.72 -26.85 47.45
CA ARG A 195 14.70 -26.78 46.39
C ARG A 195 15.10 -25.81 45.28
N ILE A 196 15.66 -24.65 45.65
CA ILE A 196 16.22 -23.68 44.70
C ILE A 196 17.37 -24.30 43.91
N GLU A 197 18.29 -25.02 44.57
CA GLU A 197 19.39 -25.71 43.89
C GLU A 197 18.90 -26.77 42.89
N VAL A 198 17.91 -27.58 43.26
CA VAL A 198 17.30 -28.57 42.35
C VAL A 198 16.65 -27.89 41.15
N ALA A 199 15.92 -26.79 41.36
CA ALA A 199 15.29 -26.03 40.28
C ALA A 199 16.32 -25.38 39.35
N PHE A 200 17.40 -24.81 39.90
CA PHE A 200 18.50 -24.29 39.09
C PHE A 200 19.21 -25.39 38.29
N ALA A 201 19.42 -26.58 38.86
CA ALA A 201 20.02 -27.69 38.14
C ALA A 201 19.12 -28.24 37.02
N ARG A 202 17.79 -28.15 37.18
CA ARG A 202 16.81 -28.64 36.20
C ARG A 202 16.54 -27.64 35.09
N ASP A 203 16.20 -26.41 35.45
CA ASP A 203 15.64 -25.40 34.53
C ASP A 203 16.46 -24.10 34.47
N GLY A 204 17.52 -23.95 35.29
CA GLY A 204 18.28 -22.70 35.41
C GLY A 204 17.54 -21.57 36.14
N GLN A 205 16.29 -21.81 36.57
CA GLN A 205 15.42 -20.81 37.20
C GLN A 205 14.44 -21.44 38.19
N ILE A 206 13.91 -20.62 39.11
CA ILE A 206 12.82 -21.00 40.02
C ILE A 206 11.84 -19.84 40.18
N SER A 207 10.54 -20.13 40.24
CA SER A 207 9.51 -19.10 40.44
C SER A 207 9.33 -18.75 41.92
N ILE A 208 9.01 -17.49 42.23
CA ILE A 208 8.65 -17.07 43.60
C ILE A 208 7.39 -17.79 44.08
N GLY A 209 6.49 -18.12 43.16
CA GLY A 209 5.29 -18.88 43.48
C GLY A 209 5.60 -20.29 43.98
N GLU A 210 6.48 -21.02 43.29
CA GLU A 210 6.90 -22.35 43.73
C GLU A 210 7.54 -22.34 45.14
N ILE A 211 8.29 -21.28 45.48
CA ILE A 211 8.89 -21.12 46.80
C ILE A 211 7.82 -20.81 47.85
N TYR A 212 6.92 -19.88 47.57
CA TYR A 212 5.93 -19.45 48.56
C TYR A 212 4.80 -20.47 48.75
N ASP A 213 4.33 -21.13 47.69
CA ASP A 213 3.35 -22.21 47.78
C ASP A 213 3.88 -23.36 48.65
N PHE A 214 5.18 -23.68 48.53
CA PHE A 214 5.83 -24.63 49.42
C PHE A 214 5.79 -24.18 50.90
N LEU A 215 6.07 -22.91 51.16
CA LEU A 215 6.00 -22.33 52.51
C LEU A 215 4.57 -22.37 53.08
N GLU A 216 3.57 -22.09 52.26
CA GLU A 216 2.15 -22.13 52.62
C GLU A 216 1.69 -23.57 52.92
N GLU A 217 1.94 -24.51 52.00
CA GLU A 217 1.46 -25.89 52.10
C GLU A 217 2.19 -26.71 53.17
N THR A 218 3.49 -26.48 53.37
CA THR A 218 4.34 -27.30 54.25
C THR A 218 4.53 -26.70 55.64
N TYR A 219 4.63 -25.38 55.73
CA TYR A 219 4.95 -24.68 56.98
C TYR A 219 3.83 -23.75 57.47
N GLY A 220 2.72 -23.65 56.72
CA GLY A 220 1.54 -22.91 57.14
C GLY A 220 1.68 -21.39 57.07
N PHE A 221 2.51 -20.87 56.14
CA PHE A 221 2.69 -19.43 55.97
C PHE A 221 1.41 -18.78 55.44
N ALA A 222 0.67 -18.09 56.31
CA ALA A 222 -0.51 -17.34 55.90
C ALA A 222 -0.14 -16.09 55.08
N PRO A 223 -0.95 -15.65 54.11
CA PRO A 223 -0.67 -14.43 53.36
C PRO A 223 -0.81 -13.20 54.26
N CYS A 224 0.32 -12.71 54.80
CA CYS A 224 0.37 -11.55 55.69
C CYS A 224 1.74 -10.85 55.67
N ASN A 225 1.85 -9.69 56.33
CA ASN A 225 3.11 -8.95 56.41
C ASN A 225 4.22 -9.73 57.14
N LEU A 226 3.87 -10.56 58.13
CA LEU A 226 4.83 -11.42 58.83
C LEU A 226 5.44 -12.45 57.88
N SER A 227 4.63 -13.18 57.11
CA SER A 227 5.12 -14.16 56.14
C SER A 227 5.93 -13.51 55.04
N ALA A 228 5.55 -12.31 54.57
CA ALA A 228 6.34 -11.54 53.61
C ALA A 228 7.73 -11.20 54.16
N PHE A 229 7.80 -10.74 55.42
CA PHE A 229 9.05 -10.45 56.12
C PHE A 229 9.94 -11.69 56.28
N ILE A 230 9.37 -12.80 56.74
CA ILE A 230 10.13 -14.05 56.95
C ILE A 230 10.60 -14.62 55.61
N THR A 231 9.76 -14.60 54.57
CA THR A 231 10.14 -15.03 53.21
C THR A 231 11.27 -14.18 52.65
N GLY A 232 11.20 -12.85 52.82
CA GLY A 232 12.29 -11.95 52.45
C GLY A 232 13.59 -12.27 53.17
N PHE A 233 13.53 -12.58 54.47
CA PHE A 233 14.71 -13.00 55.24
C PHE A 233 15.30 -14.34 54.78
N LEU A 234 14.44 -15.31 54.41
CA LEU A 234 14.85 -16.63 53.90
C LEU A 234 15.51 -16.56 52.52
N LEU A 235 15.16 -15.56 51.71
CA LEU A 235 15.65 -15.39 50.34
C LEU A 235 16.72 -14.30 50.19
N LYS A 236 17.25 -13.75 51.29
CA LYS A 236 18.15 -12.59 51.27
C LYS A 236 19.40 -12.80 50.41
N GLU A 237 19.90 -14.03 50.29
CA GLU A 237 21.08 -14.39 49.48
C GLU A 237 20.80 -14.36 47.97
N TYR A 238 19.53 -14.37 47.56
CA TYR A 238 19.11 -14.38 46.15
C TYR A 238 18.76 -12.98 45.62
N GLY A 239 18.95 -11.93 46.43
CA GLY A 239 18.66 -10.53 46.08
C GLY A 239 19.84 -9.75 45.48
N SER A 240 20.87 -10.45 45.01
CA SER A 240 22.11 -9.88 44.46
C SER A 240 22.74 -10.78 43.39
N GLU A 241 23.92 -10.40 42.89
CA GLU A 241 24.71 -11.24 41.98
C GLU A 241 25.00 -12.63 42.59
N PRO A 242 25.03 -13.71 41.78
CA PRO A 242 24.93 -13.77 40.31
C PRO A 242 23.50 -13.89 39.76
N PHE A 243 22.47 -13.62 40.57
CA PHE A 243 21.07 -13.88 40.20
C PHE A 243 20.44 -12.75 39.37
N ARG A 244 19.46 -13.10 38.54
CA ARG A 244 18.70 -12.15 37.71
C ARG A 244 17.19 -12.36 37.89
N TYR A 245 16.43 -11.28 37.66
CA TYR A 245 14.97 -11.32 37.57
C TYR A 245 14.58 -11.74 36.16
N SER A 246 13.57 -12.59 36.04
CA SER A 246 12.84 -12.79 34.79
C SER A 246 11.33 -12.82 35.03
N ASP A 247 10.54 -12.42 34.04
CA ASP A 247 9.08 -12.61 34.06
C ASP A 247 8.53 -13.27 32.79
N SER A 248 7.29 -13.71 32.90
CA SER A 248 6.51 -14.29 31.79
C SER A 248 6.31 -13.37 30.58
N SER A 249 6.67 -12.08 30.66
CA SER A 249 6.58 -11.12 29.56
C SER A 249 7.95 -10.84 28.92
N GLY A 250 8.99 -11.58 29.32
CA GLY A 250 10.35 -11.43 28.79
C GLY A 250 11.14 -10.28 29.43
N GLY A 251 10.64 -9.68 30.52
CA GLY A 251 11.40 -8.72 31.31
C GLY A 251 12.58 -9.41 31.99
N HIS A 252 13.77 -8.82 31.90
CA HIS A 252 14.97 -9.36 32.53
C HIS A 252 15.85 -8.21 33.03
N GLU A 253 16.20 -8.26 34.31
CA GLU A 253 17.04 -7.24 34.93
C GLU A 253 17.90 -7.86 36.03
N GLN A 254 18.90 -7.11 36.48
CA GLN A 254 19.63 -7.51 37.68
C GLN A 254 18.66 -7.62 38.85
N ILE A 255 18.69 -8.75 39.57
CA ILE A 255 17.87 -8.84 40.77
C ILE A 255 18.50 -7.93 41.83
N THR A 256 17.73 -6.95 42.25
CA THR A 256 18.06 -6.09 43.38
C THR A 256 17.24 -6.54 44.58
N GLN A 257 17.69 -6.17 45.79
CA GLN A 257 16.91 -6.39 47.02
C GLN A 257 15.50 -5.80 46.91
N ASP A 258 15.37 -4.65 46.23
CA ASP A 258 14.09 -3.99 45.95
C ASP A 258 13.21 -4.77 44.99
N LYS A 259 13.81 -5.38 43.96
CA LYS A 259 13.08 -6.19 42.98
C LYS A 259 12.62 -7.52 43.58
N LEU A 260 13.48 -8.19 44.35
CA LEU A 260 13.10 -9.41 45.06
C LEU A 260 11.95 -9.15 46.05
N ALA A 261 12.01 -8.04 46.79
CA ALA A 261 10.93 -7.62 47.68
C ALA A 261 9.60 -7.36 46.94
N GLU A 262 9.69 -6.78 45.73
CA GLU A 262 8.54 -6.57 44.85
C GLU A 262 7.92 -7.90 44.40
N MET A 263 8.75 -8.85 43.96
CA MET A 263 8.27 -10.17 43.52
C MET A 263 7.54 -10.91 44.65
N ILE A 264 8.14 -10.96 45.85
CA ILE A 264 7.54 -11.58 47.04
C ILE A 264 6.24 -10.87 47.43
N GLY A 265 6.28 -9.54 47.57
CA GLY A 265 5.11 -8.76 47.99
C GLY A 265 3.95 -8.83 47.00
N ASN A 266 4.25 -8.86 45.71
CA ASN A 266 3.23 -9.03 44.67
C ASN A 266 2.61 -10.43 44.74
N TYR A 267 3.43 -11.49 44.90
CA TYR A 267 2.95 -12.86 44.96
C TYR A 267 1.94 -13.08 46.09
N ILE A 268 2.34 -12.73 47.31
CA ILE A 268 1.53 -12.91 48.53
C ILE A 268 0.24 -12.07 48.48
N GLY A 269 0.29 -10.90 47.84
CA GLY A 269 -0.80 -9.94 47.86
C GLY A 269 -1.82 -10.01 46.75
N LYS A 270 -1.43 -10.46 45.54
CA LYS A 270 -2.21 -10.22 44.32
C LYS A 270 -2.19 -11.37 43.31
N SER A 271 -1.64 -12.55 43.62
CA SER A 271 -1.48 -13.70 42.71
C SER A 271 -1.10 -13.28 41.27
N PRO A 272 0.03 -12.58 41.11
CA PRO A 272 0.45 -11.95 39.88
C PRO A 272 0.93 -13.00 38.87
N LYS A 273 1.26 -12.54 37.66
CA LYS A 273 1.98 -13.38 36.69
C LYS A 273 3.28 -13.95 37.31
N PRO A 274 3.70 -15.17 36.93
CA PRO A 274 4.92 -15.78 37.45
C PRO A 274 6.15 -14.89 37.21
N THR A 275 6.97 -14.77 38.25
CA THR A 275 8.28 -14.12 38.25
C THR A 275 9.32 -15.10 38.76
N TYR A 276 10.53 -15.04 38.20
CA TYR A 276 11.57 -16.04 38.37
C TYR A 276 12.88 -15.43 38.88
N ILE A 277 13.57 -16.20 39.70
CA ILE A 277 14.99 -16.02 40.01
C ILE A 277 15.75 -16.91 39.02
N VAL A 278 16.71 -16.34 38.28
CA VAL A 278 17.51 -17.04 37.26
C VAL A 278 18.98 -17.03 37.67
N LYS A 279 19.67 -18.16 37.50
CA LYS A 279 21.12 -18.28 37.73
C LYS A 279 21.85 -18.35 36.40
N MET A 280 22.59 -17.30 36.06
CA MET A 280 23.34 -17.21 34.80
C MET A 280 24.78 -17.67 34.98
N THR A 281 25.32 -18.40 34.00
CA THR A 281 26.73 -18.81 34.01
C THR A 281 27.67 -17.65 33.63
N ALA A 282 28.94 -17.71 34.04
CA ALA A 282 29.93 -16.68 33.68
C ALA A 282 30.14 -16.57 32.16
N ASP A 283 30.06 -17.71 31.45
CA ASP A 283 30.15 -17.74 29.99
C ASP A 283 28.95 -17.02 29.34
N GLU A 284 27.72 -17.25 29.82
CA GLU A 284 26.54 -16.53 29.31
C GLU A 284 26.62 -15.02 29.56
N MET A 285 27.18 -14.60 30.70
CA MET A 285 27.40 -13.19 31.00
C MET A 285 28.35 -12.54 30.00
N ALA A 286 29.50 -13.19 29.76
CA ALA A 286 30.47 -12.71 28.78
C ALA A 286 29.88 -12.68 27.35
N PHE A 287 28.99 -13.62 27.02
CA PHE A 287 28.26 -13.61 25.75
C PHE A 287 27.35 -12.37 25.61
N TYR A 288 26.52 -12.07 26.60
CA TYR A 288 25.61 -10.93 26.52
C TYR A 288 26.38 -9.60 26.47
N GLU A 289 27.39 -9.42 27.32
CA GLU A 289 28.24 -8.23 27.30
C GLU A 289 28.95 -8.04 25.97
N LEU A 290 29.52 -9.12 25.41
CA LEU A 290 30.15 -9.08 24.10
C LEU A 290 29.14 -8.69 23.02
N THR A 291 27.96 -9.30 23.03
CA THR A 291 26.92 -9.08 22.02
C THR A 291 26.39 -7.66 22.07
N GLU A 292 26.15 -7.13 23.27
CA GLU A 292 25.68 -5.77 23.47
C GLU A 292 26.71 -4.75 22.98
N LYS A 293 28.00 -4.96 23.29
CA LYS A 293 29.10 -4.10 22.84
C LYS A 293 29.33 -4.19 21.34
N ALA A 294 29.45 -5.41 20.78
CA ALA A 294 29.77 -5.65 19.37
C ALA A 294 28.71 -5.11 18.40
N TRP A 295 27.42 -5.24 18.76
CA TRP A 295 26.30 -4.85 17.89
C TRP A 295 25.67 -3.50 18.26
N GLY A 296 26.23 -2.80 19.25
CA GLY A 296 25.69 -1.54 19.76
C GLY A 296 24.24 -1.69 20.24
N ILE A 297 23.93 -2.77 20.93
CA ILE A 297 22.63 -3.04 21.54
C ILE A 297 22.63 -2.41 22.94
N GLN A 298 21.46 -2.00 23.43
CA GLN A 298 21.33 -1.37 24.75
C GLN A 298 21.87 -2.31 25.84
N PRO A 299 22.72 -1.83 26.77
CA PRO A 299 23.24 -2.66 27.86
C PRO A 299 22.14 -3.27 28.73
N ASN A 300 22.34 -4.51 29.17
CA ASN A 300 21.40 -5.32 29.95
C ASN A 300 20.05 -5.59 29.28
N SER A 301 19.97 -5.53 27.95
CA SER A 301 18.73 -5.82 27.22
C SER A 301 18.66 -7.28 26.75
N CYS A 302 19.78 -8.00 26.67
CA CYS A 302 19.77 -9.41 26.28
C CYS A 302 19.51 -10.31 27.51
N SER A 303 18.37 -11.01 27.54
CA SER A 303 17.98 -11.92 28.64
C SER A 303 18.20 -13.41 28.38
N SER A 304 18.24 -13.77 27.09
CA SER A 304 18.32 -15.15 26.64
C SER A 304 19.05 -15.21 25.30
N ALA A 305 19.61 -16.37 24.96
CA ALA A 305 20.23 -16.59 23.66
C ALA A 305 19.28 -16.28 22.49
N GLY A 306 17.98 -16.59 22.65
CA GLY A 306 16.95 -16.28 21.65
C GLY A 306 16.71 -14.77 21.50
N GLN A 307 16.59 -14.03 22.60
CA GLN A 307 16.43 -12.57 22.53
C GLN A 307 17.68 -11.89 21.96
N ALA A 308 18.87 -12.36 22.33
CA ALA A 308 20.13 -11.89 21.75
C ALA A 308 20.16 -12.15 20.23
N ALA A 309 19.77 -13.34 19.78
CA ALA A 309 19.67 -13.68 18.35
C ALA A 309 18.68 -12.75 17.60
N MET A 310 17.52 -12.46 18.19
CA MET A 310 16.55 -11.51 17.62
C MET A 310 17.11 -10.09 17.52
N ALA A 311 17.78 -9.60 18.57
CA ALA A 311 18.39 -8.28 18.58
C ALA A 311 19.53 -8.15 17.54
N VAL A 312 20.37 -9.17 17.46
CA VAL A 312 21.42 -9.29 16.43
C VAL A 312 20.80 -9.30 15.02
N THR A 313 19.74 -10.08 14.81
CA THR A 313 19.02 -10.13 13.52
C THR A 313 18.50 -8.74 13.12
N ALA A 314 17.94 -7.98 14.07
CA ALA A 314 17.47 -6.62 13.82
C ALA A 314 18.63 -5.68 13.43
N LYS A 315 19.79 -5.81 14.09
CA LYS A 315 21.00 -5.04 13.75
C LYS A 315 21.56 -5.42 12.39
N MET A 316 21.60 -6.72 12.05
CA MET A 316 22.00 -7.20 10.71
C MET A 316 21.10 -6.60 9.63
N ARG A 317 19.78 -6.53 9.85
CA ARG A 317 18.84 -5.86 8.91
C ARG A 317 19.14 -4.37 8.76
N GLY A 318 19.51 -3.69 9.86
CA GLY A 318 19.89 -2.27 9.83
C GLY A 318 21.13 -1.96 8.97
N LEU A 319 22.01 -2.94 8.73
CA LEU A 319 23.20 -2.75 7.90
C LEU A 319 22.89 -2.69 6.39
N SER A 320 21.71 -3.17 5.97
CA SER A 320 21.21 -3.23 4.59
C SER A 320 22.03 -4.09 3.59
N LEU A 321 23.25 -4.49 3.96
CA LEU A 321 24.11 -5.41 3.21
C LEU A 321 24.54 -6.57 4.13
N PRO A 322 24.92 -7.72 3.55
CA PRO A 322 25.17 -8.92 4.32
C PRO A 322 26.41 -8.86 5.17
N VAL A 323 26.36 -9.44 6.37
CA VAL A 323 27.52 -9.46 7.28
C VAL A 323 28.61 -10.42 6.83
N TRP A 324 28.31 -11.41 5.98
CA TRP A 324 29.32 -12.32 5.47
C TRP A 324 30.32 -11.66 4.52
N CYS A 325 30.00 -10.50 3.93
CA CYS A 325 30.97 -9.76 3.10
C CYS A 325 32.07 -9.08 3.92
N LEU A 326 31.92 -9.03 5.25
CA LEU A 326 32.94 -8.50 6.15
C LEU A 326 34.24 -9.33 6.14
N GLU A 327 34.18 -10.58 5.65
CA GLU A 327 35.35 -11.45 5.43
C GLU A 327 36.42 -10.75 4.58
N GLU A 328 36.00 -10.00 3.55
CA GLU A 328 36.90 -9.33 2.60
C GLU A 328 37.60 -8.09 3.18
N VAL A 329 37.10 -7.54 4.28
CA VAL A 329 37.62 -6.32 4.93
C VAL A 329 38.17 -6.58 6.34
N ASP A 330 38.15 -7.84 6.78
CA ASP A 330 38.68 -8.24 8.07
C ASP A 330 40.21 -8.25 8.05
N THR A 331 40.80 -7.21 8.63
CA THR A 331 42.25 -7.06 8.74
C THR A 331 42.83 -7.71 10.01
N VAL A 332 41.97 -8.11 10.96
CA VAL A 332 42.37 -8.57 12.30
C VAL A 332 42.08 -10.07 12.52
N ALA A 333 41.54 -10.76 11.49
CA ALA A 333 41.18 -12.18 11.53
C ALA A 333 40.21 -12.53 12.67
N ILE A 334 39.14 -11.74 12.80
CA ILE A 334 38.06 -11.91 13.77
C ILE A 334 36.72 -12.33 13.12
N PHE A 335 36.68 -12.52 11.81
CA PHE A 335 35.47 -12.91 11.06
C PHE A 335 34.86 -14.23 11.54
N ASP A 336 35.67 -15.18 12.03
CA ASP A 336 35.19 -16.42 12.68
C ASP A 336 34.12 -16.16 13.76
N MET A 337 34.23 -15.01 14.44
CA MET A 337 33.28 -14.61 15.47
C MET A 337 31.97 -14.06 14.86
N VAL A 338 32.06 -13.34 13.74
CA VAL A 338 30.88 -12.94 12.95
C VAL A 338 30.15 -14.19 12.43
N GLN A 339 30.90 -15.21 11.98
CA GLN A 339 30.33 -16.49 11.56
C GLN A 339 29.57 -17.19 12.70
N LYS A 340 30.07 -17.15 13.94
CA LYS A 340 29.35 -17.69 15.10
C LYS A 340 28.05 -16.94 15.39
N TYR A 341 28.00 -15.62 15.17
CA TYR A 341 26.74 -14.86 15.24
C TYR A 341 25.78 -15.21 14.11
N ILE A 342 26.29 -15.44 12.89
CA ILE A 342 25.50 -15.96 11.75
C ILE A 342 24.89 -17.33 12.08
N GLU A 343 25.64 -18.21 12.75
CA GLU A 343 25.11 -19.49 13.22
C GLU A 343 24.06 -19.30 14.32
N LEU A 344 24.31 -18.41 15.29
CA LEU A 344 23.38 -18.13 16.38
C LEU A 344 22.00 -17.71 15.88
N VAL A 345 21.91 -16.82 14.89
CA VAL A 345 20.64 -16.35 14.33
C VAL A 345 19.88 -17.41 13.52
N GLN A 346 20.54 -18.54 13.19
CA GLN A 346 19.94 -19.67 12.48
C GLN A 346 19.50 -20.81 13.42
N LYS A 347 19.72 -20.68 14.73
CA LYS A 347 19.43 -21.72 15.73
C LYS A 347 18.38 -21.25 16.71
N GLU A 348 17.64 -22.21 17.28
CA GLU A 348 16.61 -21.95 18.29
C GLU A 348 16.80 -22.86 19.52
N GLY A 349 16.22 -22.45 20.66
CA GLY A 349 16.20 -23.22 21.89
C GLY A 349 17.60 -23.63 22.39
N ASN A 350 17.77 -24.93 22.70
CA ASN A 350 19.00 -25.47 23.28
C ASN A 350 20.23 -25.31 22.37
N GLU A 351 20.06 -25.36 21.04
CA GLU A 351 21.18 -25.17 20.11
C GLU A 351 21.69 -23.72 20.12
N ALA A 352 20.77 -22.75 20.18
CA ALA A 352 21.12 -21.34 20.33
C ALA A 352 21.83 -21.07 21.65
N HIS A 353 21.37 -21.67 22.75
CA HIS A 353 22.01 -21.54 24.05
C HIS A 353 23.44 -22.13 24.07
N LYS A 354 23.65 -23.32 23.48
CA LYS A 354 25.01 -23.88 23.34
C LYS A 354 25.94 -22.97 22.56
N LYS A 355 25.44 -22.33 21.49
CA LYS A 355 26.21 -21.36 20.71
C LYS A 355 26.49 -20.08 21.51
N ALA A 356 25.53 -19.57 22.27
CA ALA A 356 25.74 -18.44 23.17
C ALA A 356 26.86 -18.73 24.19
N VAL A 357 26.85 -19.90 24.82
CA VAL A 357 27.92 -20.33 25.75
C VAL A 357 29.28 -20.45 25.05
N GLU A 358 29.33 -21.01 23.83
CA GLU A 358 30.56 -21.10 23.04
C GLU A 358 31.15 -19.72 22.76
N ILE A 359 30.31 -18.78 22.34
CA ILE A 359 30.71 -17.38 22.11
C ILE A 359 31.20 -16.74 23.41
N GLY A 360 30.48 -16.97 24.51
CA GLY A 360 30.83 -16.48 25.84
C GLY A 360 32.21 -16.91 26.29
N LYS A 361 32.56 -18.18 26.13
CA LYS A 361 33.90 -18.70 26.44
C LYS A 361 35.01 -17.99 25.67
N ILE A 362 34.77 -17.70 24.39
CA ILE A 362 35.71 -16.97 23.53
C ILE A 362 35.83 -15.52 23.99
N ALA A 363 34.71 -14.89 24.35
CA ALA A 363 34.66 -13.53 24.87
C ALA A 363 35.49 -13.38 26.15
N SER A 364 35.33 -14.30 27.10
CA SER A 364 36.08 -14.31 28.36
C SER A 364 37.60 -14.44 28.15
N ALA A 365 38.02 -15.15 27.10
CA ALA A 365 39.44 -15.31 26.77
C ALA A 365 40.04 -14.11 26.02
N LYS A 366 39.22 -13.25 25.39
CA LYS A 366 39.66 -12.15 24.53
C LYS A 366 38.93 -10.83 24.85
N PRO A 367 39.41 -10.03 25.82
CA PRO A 367 38.72 -8.80 26.25
C PRO A 367 38.55 -7.71 25.17
N SER A 368 39.47 -7.62 24.20
CA SER A 368 39.41 -6.64 23.09
C SER A 368 38.42 -7.03 21.98
N LEU A 369 37.84 -8.23 22.03
CA LEU A 369 36.99 -8.77 20.96
C LEU A 369 35.76 -7.89 20.71
N GLY A 370 35.15 -7.33 21.76
CA GLY A 370 33.96 -6.48 21.61
C GLY A 370 34.23 -5.18 20.86
N GLU A 371 35.39 -4.55 21.08
CA GLU A 371 35.78 -3.30 20.38
C GLU A 371 36.13 -3.57 18.92
N ASN A 372 36.86 -4.65 18.67
CA ASN A 372 37.24 -5.04 17.31
C ASN A 372 36.01 -5.42 16.48
N LEU A 373 35.05 -6.17 17.06
CA LEU A 373 33.79 -6.49 16.38
C LEU A 373 32.95 -5.24 16.11
N PHE A 374 32.86 -4.32 17.06
CA PHE A 374 32.12 -3.08 16.87
C PHE A 374 32.72 -2.23 15.74
N ALA A 375 34.06 -2.20 15.62
CA ALA A 375 34.74 -1.52 14.53
C ALA A 375 34.55 -2.22 13.16
N LEU A 376 34.45 -3.55 13.14
CA LEU A 376 34.24 -4.33 11.91
C LEU A 376 32.78 -4.26 11.44
N ILE A 377 31.80 -4.45 12.32
CA ILE A 377 30.37 -4.57 12.03
C ILE A 377 29.75 -3.18 11.81
N THR A 378 30.10 -2.55 10.69
CA THR A 378 29.58 -1.24 10.30
C THR A 378 29.03 -1.27 8.87
N SER A 379 28.08 -0.37 8.57
CA SER A 379 27.50 -0.28 7.22
C SER A 379 28.54 0.09 6.16
N ASP A 380 29.51 0.95 6.50
CA ASP A 380 30.62 1.32 5.60
C ASP A 380 31.50 0.11 5.25
N ASN A 381 31.87 -0.70 6.24
CA ASN A 381 32.63 -1.92 6.01
C ASN A 381 31.83 -2.96 5.21
N CYS A 382 30.51 -3.08 5.43
CA CYS A 382 29.68 -3.95 4.60
C CYS A 382 29.63 -3.48 3.13
N GLN A 383 29.64 -2.15 2.87
CA GLN A 383 29.70 -1.63 1.50
C GLN A 383 31.05 -1.91 0.84
N LYS A 384 32.16 -1.71 1.56
CA LYS A 384 33.51 -2.02 1.07
C LYS A 384 33.69 -3.52 0.82
N GLY A 385 33.27 -4.36 1.76
CA GLY A 385 33.33 -5.81 1.67
C GLY A 385 32.50 -6.34 0.52
N MET A 386 31.26 -5.86 0.35
CA MET A 386 30.43 -6.26 -0.78
C MET A 386 31.07 -5.84 -2.12
N ARG A 387 31.64 -4.64 -2.21
CA ARG A 387 32.31 -4.20 -3.45
C ARG A 387 33.50 -5.09 -3.81
N GLU A 388 34.31 -5.48 -2.82
CA GLU A 388 35.45 -6.36 -3.06
C GLU A 388 35.01 -7.78 -3.42
N TYR A 389 34.00 -8.30 -2.70
CA TYR A 389 33.40 -9.59 -3.01
C TYR A 389 32.84 -9.65 -4.44
N LEU A 390 32.15 -8.61 -4.90
CA LEU A 390 31.61 -8.57 -6.27
C LEU A 390 32.70 -8.54 -7.36
N ARG A 391 33.94 -8.12 -7.04
CA ARG A 391 35.07 -8.18 -7.98
C ARG A 391 35.62 -9.59 -8.15
N SER A 392 35.56 -10.42 -7.12
CA SER A 392 36.03 -11.81 -7.17
C SER A 392 34.91 -12.79 -7.55
N PHE A 393 33.66 -12.49 -7.20
CA PHE A 393 32.50 -13.35 -7.42
C PHE A 393 32.29 -13.70 -8.90
N GLU A 394 32.25 -15.00 -9.20
CA GLU A 394 32.18 -15.58 -10.55
C GLU A 394 33.18 -14.97 -11.55
N GLY A 395 34.36 -14.56 -11.08
CA GLY A 395 35.41 -13.94 -11.88
C GLY A 395 35.18 -12.46 -12.21
N GLY A 396 34.35 -11.77 -11.43
CA GLY A 396 34.10 -10.32 -11.60
C GLY A 396 33.11 -9.97 -12.71
N LYS A 397 32.41 -10.96 -13.27
CA LYS A 397 31.44 -10.79 -14.38
C LYS A 397 30.39 -9.72 -14.10
N ILE A 398 29.96 -9.56 -12.85
CA ILE A 398 28.94 -8.56 -12.50
C ILE A 398 29.47 -7.14 -12.66
N MET A 399 30.74 -6.92 -12.29
CA MET A 399 31.42 -5.64 -12.47
C MET A 399 31.71 -5.39 -13.95
N GLU A 400 32.13 -6.41 -14.70
CA GLU A 400 32.33 -6.29 -16.15
C GLU A 400 31.04 -5.92 -16.89
N LEU A 401 29.93 -6.57 -16.54
CA LEU A 401 28.61 -6.25 -17.11
C LEU A 401 28.16 -4.85 -16.70
N ALA A 402 28.35 -4.45 -15.44
CA ALA A 402 28.03 -3.12 -14.97
C ALA A 402 28.81 -2.03 -15.74
N THR A 403 30.10 -2.23 -15.99
CA THR A 403 30.91 -1.35 -16.84
C THR A 403 30.36 -1.30 -18.27
N ALA A 404 30.05 -2.46 -18.85
CA ALA A 404 29.53 -2.55 -20.23
C ALA A 404 28.19 -1.81 -20.42
N ILE A 405 27.36 -1.73 -19.38
CA ILE A 405 26.08 -1.01 -19.40
C ILE A 405 26.13 0.36 -18.74
N GLY A 406 27.28 0.82 -18.21
CA GLY A 406 27.40 2.11 -17.51
C GLY A 406 26.75 2.19 -16.12
N ALA A 407 26.55 1.06 -15.43
CA ALA A 407 25.86 0.96 -14.13
C ALA A 407 26.80 0.80 -12.91
N GLU A 408 28.11 1.08 -13.05
CA GLU A 408 29.11 0.85 -11.99
C GLU A 408 28.75 1.50 -10.63
N ASN A 409 28.19 2.71 -10.67
CA ASN A 409 27.79 3.43 -9.46
C ASN A 409 26.50 2.87 -8.81
N ASN A 410 25.73 2.07 -9.55
CA ASN A 410 24.43 1.56 -9.12
C ASN A 410 24.50 0.13 -8.59
N VAL A 411 25.59 -0.62 -8.87
CA VAL A 411 25.73 -2.05 -8.50
C VAL A 411 25.42 -2.32 -7.03
N LEU A 412 25.92 -1.48 -6.12
CA LEU A 412 25.67 -1.63 -4.68
C LEU A 412 24.22 -1.33 -4.30
N ALA A 413 23.57 -0.37 -4.97
CA ALA A 413 22.17 -0.03 -4.74
C ALA A 413 21.24 -1.14 -5.26
N ASP A 414 21.54 -1.67 -6.45
CA ASP A 414 20.81 -2.81 -7.04
C ASP A 414 20.98 -4.07 -6.19
N THR A 415 22.19 -4.34 -5.70
CA THR A 415 22.46 -5.46 -4.79
C THR A 415 21.69 -5.30 -3.47
N ARG A 416 21.65 -4.09 -2.90
CA ARG A 416 20.86 -3.80 -1.68
C ARG A 416 19.38 -4.08 -1.89
N ARG A 417 18.80 -3.64 -3.01
CA ARG A 417 17.39 -3.87 -3.36
C ARG A 417 17.03 -5.36 -3.37
N LEU A 418 17.94 -6.22 -3.82
CA LEU A 418 17.71 -7.66 -3.84
C LEU A 418 17.62 -8.27 -2.44
N PHE A 419 18.42 -7.76 -1.49
CA PHE A 419 18.44 -8.27 -0.12
C PHE A 419 17.31 -7.72 0.78
N GLU A 420 16.67 -6.63 0.38
CA GLU A 420 15.46 -6.12 1.05
C GLU A 420 14.29 -7.10 0.95
N VAL A 421 14.19 -7.85 -0.16
CA VAL A 421 13.10 -8.81 -0.40
C VAL A 421 13.27 -10.09 0.42
N LYS A 422 14.51 -10.57 0.58
CA LYS A 422 14.85 -11.77 1.37
C LYS A 422 15.93 -11.45 2.39
N HIS A 423 15.52 -11.12 3.61
CA HIS A 423 16.45 -10.80 4.70
C HIS A 423 17.43 -11.92 5.06
N SER A 424 17.11 -13.19 4.76
CA SER A 424 18.05 -14.30 4.97
C SER A 424 19.35 -14.15 4.18
N CYS A 425 19.36 -13.39 3.08
CA CYS A 425 20.58 -13.08 2.33
C CYS A 425 21.63 -12.34 3.17
N LEU A 426 21.22 -11.65 4.24
CA LEU A 426 22.11 -10.85 5.07
C LEU A 426 23.03 -11.71 5.95
N TRP A 427 22.66 -12.96 6.22
CA TRP A 427 23.44 -13.89 7.04
C TRP A 427 23.65 -15.26 6.38
N ASN A 428 22.90 -15.61 5.34
CA ASN A 428 23.12 -16.82 4.54
C ASN A 428 23.81 -16.47 3.21
N LYS A 429 25.08 -16.89 3.08
CA LYS A 429 25.91 -16.65 1.89
C LYS A 429 25.32 -17.25 0.62
N GLN A 430 24.88 -18.51 0.66
CA GLN A 430 24.29 -19.20 -0.50
C GLN A 430 23.07 -18.47 -1.04
N THR A 431 22.13 -18.08 -0.16
CA THR A 431 20.94 -17.32 -0.56
C THR A 431 21.33 -15.97 -1.15
N GLY A 432 22.32 -15.29 -0.57
CA GLY A 432 22.84 -14.03 -1.10
C GLY A 432 23.45 -14.17 -2.49
N GLU A 433 24.28 -15.19 -2.71
CA GLU A 433 24.86 -15.51 -4.01
C GLU A 433 23.79 -15.80 -5.07
N ASP A 434 22.74 -16.55 -4.73
CA ASP A 434 21.63 -16.85 -5.64
C ASP A 434 20.87 -15.59 -6.10
N GLU A 435 20.71 -14.61 -5.21
CA GLU A 435 20.12 -13.31 -5.58
C GLU A 435 21.08 -12.47 -6.43
N ILE A 436 22.39 -12.47 -6.15
CA ILE A 436 23.40 -11.81 -7.00
C ILE A 436 23.42 -12.41 -8.42
N ARG A 437 23.23 -13.73 -8.57
CA ARG A 437 23.09 -14.39 -9.89
C ARG A 437 21.88 -13.91 -10.69
N LYS A 438 20.82 -13.44 -10.02
CA LYS A 438 19.70 -12.78 -10.72
C LYS A 438 20.14 -11.45 -11.30
N LEU A 439 20.88 -10.65 -10.53
CA LEU A 439 21.43 -9.38 -11.01
C LEU A 439 22.35 -9.57 -12.23
N LEU A 440 23.17 -10.62 -12.24
CA LEU A 440 23.96 -11.01 -13.40
C LEU A 440 23.09 -11.24 -14.65
N THR A 441 21.95 -11.90 -14.48
CA THR A 441 21.01 -12.15 -15.58
C THR A 441 20.34 -10.85 -16.04
N GLU A 442 19.99 -9.96 -15.11
CA GLU A 442 19.42 -8.64 -15.42
C GLU A 442 20.41 -7.79 -16.24
N TYR A 443 21.65 -7.65 -15.78
CA TYR A 443 22.67 -6.87 -16.48
C TYR A 443 23.06 -7.49 -17.82
N GLY A 444 23.12 -8.82 -17.91
CA GLY A 444 23.30 -9.53 -19.19
C GLY A 444 22.20 -9.18 -20.19
N MET A 445 20.94 -9.17 -19.76
CA MET A 445 19.80 -8.79 -20.60
C MET A 445 19.89 -7.33 -21.08
N VAL A 446 20.27 -6.41 -20.20
CA VAL A 446 20.46 -4.99 -20.55
C VAL A 446 21.56 -4.84 -21.61
N LYS A 447 22.70 -5.53 -21.44
CA LYS A 447 23.79 -5.51 -22.41
C LYS A 447 23.35 -5.99 -23.80
N GLU A 448 22.68 -7.13 -23.88
CA GLU A 448 22.21 -7.65 -25.16
C GLU A 448 21.12 -6.76 -25.78
N SER A 449 20.24 -6.18 -24.96
CA SER A 449 19.24 -5.21 -25.41
C SER A 449 19.87 -3.94 -25.98
N ASN A 450 20.89 -3.38 -25.30
CA ASN A 450 21.66 -2.23 -25.78
C ASN A 450 22.30 -2.53 -27.14
N SER A 451 22.88 -3.72 -27.29
CA SER A 451 23.46 -4.18 -28.56
C SER A 451 22.41 -4.27 -29.67
N ILE A 452 21.26 -4.89 -29.41
CA ILE A 452 20.21 -5.11 -30.43
C ILE A 452 19.52 -3.80 -30.82
N LEU A 453 19.15 -2.98 -29.85
CA LEU A 453 18.40 -1.74 -30.06
C LEU A 453 19.29 -0.53 -30.41
N SER A 454 20.62 -0.65 -30.24
CA SER A 454 21.57 0.45 -30.37
C SER A 454 21.24 1.63 -29.43
N VAL A 455 20.98 1.32 -28.16
CA VAL A 455 20.65 2.27 -27.08
C VAL A 455 21.62 2.15 -25.91
N SER A 456 21.50 3.04 -24.92
CA SER A 456 22.32 3.05 -23.72
C SER A 456 21.46 3.02 -22.46
N ALA A 457 20.83 1.88 -22.18
CA ALA A 457 20.13 1.64 -20.93
C ALA A 457 21.11 1.16 -19.85
N HIS A 458 20.92 1.63 -18.61
CA HIS A 458 21.75 1.32 -17.46
C HIS A 458 21.06 0.38 -16.45
N SER A 459 19.78 0.05 -16.67
CA SER A 459 18.98 -0.79 -15.78
C SER A 459 17.97 -1.64 -16.55
N LEU A 460 17.47 -2.71 -15.92
CA LEU A 460 16.40 -3.55 -16.46
C LEU A 460 15.16 -2.73 -16.82
N ALA A 461 14.77 -1.79 -15.96
CA ALA A 461 13.59 -0.95 -16.17
C ALA A 461 13.75 -0.04 -17.41
N GLU A 462 14.93 0.54 -17.60
CA GLU A 462 15.26 1.32 -18.79
C GLU A 462 15.27 0.46 -20.04
N ALA A 463 15.92 -0.71 -20.01
CA ALA A 463 15.93 -1.62 -21.17
C ALA A 463 14.51 -2.05 -21.57
N CYS A 464 13.66 -2.40 -20.60
CA CYS A 464 12.25 -2.70 -20.87
C CYS A 464 11.49 -1.49 -21.45
N LYS A 465 11.81 -0.26 -21.01
CA LYS A 465 11.23 0.96 -21.59
C LYS A 465 11.66 1.16 -23.04
N GLU A 466 12.95 1.00 -23.35
CA GLU A 466 13.48 1.09 -24.72
C GLU A 466 12.86 0.04 -25.64
N TRP A 467 12.67 -1.20 -25.15
CA TRP A 467 11.91 -2.23 -25.87
C TRP A 467 10.48 -1.78 -26.15
N ARG A 468 9.74 -1.28 -25.15
CA ARG A 468 8.39 -0.76 -25.36
C ARG A 468 8.36 0.34 -26.40
N ASP A 469 9.26 1.31 -26.29
CA ASP A 469 9.31 2.45 -27.18
C ASP A 469 9.65 2.03 -28.62
N ARG A 470 10.54 1.05 -28.80
CA ARG A 470 10.81 0.46 -30.12
C ARG A 470 9.61 -0.30 -30.67
N MET A 471 8.96 -1.13 -29.86
CA MET A 471 7.86 -2.00 -30.30
C MET A 471 6.58 -1.20 -30.63
N LYS A 472 6.38 -0.01 -30.05
CA LYS A 472 5.27 0.91 -30.40
C LYS A 472 5.21 1.26 -31.89
N PHE A 473 6.36 1.29 -32.58
CA PHE A 473 6.45 1.66 -34.00
C PHE A 473 6.38 0.45 -34.95
N ILE A 474 6.32 -0.77 -34.41
CA ILE A 474 6.11 -1.98 -35.20
C ILE A 474 4.63 -2.04 -35.63
N GLY A 475 4.41 -1.85 -36.93
CA GLY A 475 3.06 -1.81 -37.53
C GLY A 475 2.41 -3.19 -37.76
N ILE A 476 2.90 -4.24 -37.10
CA ILE A 476 2.48 -5.64 -37.32
C ILE A 476 2.16 -6.25 -35.97
N SER A 477 1.05 -6.99 -35.86
CA SER A 477 0.69 -7.68 -34.61
C SER A 477 1.71 -8.75 -34.22
N CYS A 478 1.87 -8.97 -32.92
CA CYS A 478 2.71 -10.05 -32.40
C CYS A 478 2.26 -11.43 -32.96
N GLU A 479 0.96 -11.69 -33.05
CA GLU A 479 0.40 -12.93 -33.61
C GLU A 479 0.81 -13.17 -35.07
N ALA A 480 0.81 -12.11 -35.87
CA ALA A 480 1.25 -12.15 -37.26
C ALA A 480 2.76 -12.46 -37.37
N LEU A 481 3.57 -11.82 -36.53
CA LEU A 481 5.02 -12.03 -36.49
C LEU A 481 5.39 -13.44 -36.03
N ARG A 482 4.66 -14.03 -35.06
CA ARG A 482 4.85 -15.44 -34.65
C ARG A 482 4.69 -16.41 -35.81
N THR A 483 3.70 -16.17 -36.66
CA THR A 483 3.42 -17.03 -37.83
C THR A 483 4.56 -16.94 -38.85
N LYS A 484 5.12 -15.74 -39.05
CA LYS A 484 6.18 -15.49 -40.03
C LYS A 484 7.57 -15.90 -39.53
N TYR A 485 7.83 -15.78 -38.24
CA TYR A 485 9.12 -16.09 -37.61
C TYR A 485 8.97 -17.10 -36.45
N PRO A 486 8.75 -18.40 -36.74
CA PRO A 486 8.59 -19.43 -35.71
C PRO A 486 9.76 -19.53 -34.73
N ALA A 487 10.98 -19.25 -35.19
CA ALA A 487 12.19 -19.25 -34.36
C ALA A 487 12.20 -18.13 -33.30
N LEU A 488 11.41 -17.06 -33.47
CA LEU A 488 11.36 -15.91 -32.57
C LEU A 488 10.15 -15.91 -31.64
N VAL A 489 9.30 -16.95 -31.66
CA VAL A 489 8.03 -16.99 -30.92
C VAL A 489 8.22 -16.68 -29.44
N LYS A 490 9.20 -17.31 -28.77
CA LYS A 490 9.46 -17.09 -27.35
C LYS A 490 9.89 -15.66 -27.04
N VAL A 491 10.72 -15.07 -27.91
CA VAL A 491 11.16 -13.66 -27.78
C VAL A 491 9.95 -12.74 -27.94
N LEU A 492 9.11 -12.97 -28.96
CA LEU A 492 7.92 -12.18 -29.24
C LEU A 492 6.89 -12.26 -28.11
N ASP A 493 6.76 -13.43 -27.46
CA ASP A 493 5.89 -13.64 -26.31
C ASP A 493 6.34 -12.80 -25.10
N ILE A 494 7.65 -12.80 -24.82
CA ILE A 494 8.20 -12.03 -23.71
C ILE A 494 8.16 -10.53 -24.03
N LEU A 495 8.41 -10.12 -25.27
CA LEU A 495 8.25 -8.73 -25.71
C LEU A 495 6.80 -8.26 -25.59
N LEU A 496 5.82 -9.12 -25.90
CA LEU A 496 4.40 -8.80 -25.70
C LEU A 496 4.08 -8.57 -24.22
N LYS A 497 4.64 -9.37 -23.32
CA LYS A 497 4.52 -9.15 -21.86
C LYS A 497 5.16 -7.82 -21.43
N ILE A 498 6.34 -7.49 -21.97
CA ILE A 498 7.02 -6.20 -21.72
C ILE A 498 6.17 -5.02 -22.19
N CYS A 499 5.56 -5.10 -23.39
CA CYS A 499 4.64 -4.11 -23.94
C CYS A 499 3.42 -3.90 -23.04
N LYS A 500 2.80 -5.00 -22.59
CA LYS A 500 1.65 -5.00 -21.67
C LYS A 500 1.98 -4.63 -20.23
N GLN A 501 3.26 -4.46 -19.89
CA GLN A 501 3.75 -4.18 -18.54
C GLN A 501 3.36 -5.28 -17.54
N GLU A 502 3.37 -6.54 -17.98
CA GLU A 502 3.19 -7.70 -17.09
C GLU A 502 4.47 -7.98 -16.28
N ASP A 503 4.32 -8.49 -15.06
CA ASP A 503 5.45 -8.87 -14.21
C ASP A 503 6.26 -10.02 -14.83
N LEU A 504 7.56 -9.76 -15.02
CA LEU A 504 8.50 -10.75 -15.53
C LEU A 504 9.12 -11.55 -14.38
N LEU A 505 8.67 -12.79 -14.21
CA LEU A 505 9.33 -13.74 -13.30
C LEU A 505 10.81 -13.96 -13.69
N PRO A 506 11.70 -14.30 -12.72
CA PRO A 506 13.11 -14.55 -12.96
C PRO A 506 13.39 -15.60 -14.06
N GLU A 507 12.54 -16.63 -14.16
CA GLU A 507 12.63 -17.66 -15.20
C GLU A 507 12.38 -17.09 -16.60
N HIS A 508 11.42 -16.16 -16.73
CA HIS A 508 11.17 -15.46 -17.98
C HIS A 508 12.36 -14.57 -18.37
N LEU A 509 12.97 -13.87 -17.42
CA LEU A 509 14.15 -13.04 -17.68
C LEU A 509 15.35 -13.87 -18.15
N LYS A 510 15.60 -15.02 -17.52
CA LYS A 510 16.67 -15.94 -17.92
C LYS A 510 16.43 -16.53 -19.30
N ALA A 511 15.19 -16.93 -19.59
CA ALA A 511 14.79 -17.38 -20.92
C ALA A 511 14.97 -16.27 -21.97
N PHE A 512 14.51 -15.06 -21.66
CA PHE A 512 14.64 -13.91 -22.57
C PHE A 512 16.09 -13.60 -22.90
N HIS A 513 16.96 -13.50 -21.87
CA HIS A 513 18.38 -13.29 -22.07
C HIS A 513 19.00 -14.36 -22.98
N SER A 514 18.69 -15.64 -22.75
CA SER A 514 19.20 -16.74 -23.57
C SER A 514 18.75 -16.63 -25.03
N GLU A 515 17.49 -16.25 -25.26
CA GLU A 515 16.93 -16.09 -26.60
C GLU A 515 17.44 -14.82 -27.31
N LEU A 516 17.70 -13.73 -26.57
CA LEU A 516 18.36 -12.53 -27.11
C LEU A 516 19.79 -12.84 -27.58
N VAL A 517 20.54 -13.63 -26.82
CA VAL A 517 21.89 -14.07 -27.22
C VAL A 517 21.81 -14.98 -28.46
N ALA A 518 20.89 -15.94 -28.47
CA ALA A 518 20.78 -16.92 -29.56
C ALA A 518 20.24 -16.31 -30.88
N HIS A 519 19.35 -15.34 -30.79
CA HIS A 519 18.60 -14.81 -31.94
C HIS A 519 18.76 -13.30 -32.15
N GLY A 520 19.73 -12.65 -31.47
CA GLY A 520 19.91 -11.19 -31.51
C GLY A 520 20.10 -10.60 -32.91
N THR A 521 20.78 -11.31 -33.82
CA THR A 521 20.96 -10.88 -35.21
C THR A 521 19.64 -10.88 -35.98
N ALA A 522 18.85 -11.95 -35.85
CA ALA A 522 17.54 -12.07 -36.48
C ALA A 522 16.54 -11.03 -35.94
N ILE A 523 16.59 -10.74 -34.64
CA ILE A 523 15.76 -9.69 -34.03
C ILE A 523 16.16 -8.32 -34.57
N ARG A 524 17.46 -8.02 -34.62
CA ARG A 524 17.96 -6.76 -35.19
C ARG A 524 17.55 -6.59 -36.65
N GLU A 525 17.63 -7.66 -37.44
CA GLU A 525 17.23 -7.64 -38.84
C GLU A 525 15.72 -7.39 -38.99
N LEU A 526 14.88 -8.02 -38.16
CA LEU A 526 13.44 -7.76 -38.11
C LEU A 526 13.15 -6.28 -37.79
N LEU A 527 13.83 -5.73 -36.78
CA LEU A 527 13.64 -4.35 -36.35
C LEU A 527 14.13 -3.33 -37.38
N ASN A 528 15.19 -3.64 -38.14
CA ASN A 528 15.74 -2.74 -39.16
C ASN A 528 14.97 -2.83 -40.49
N ASN A 529 14.40 -3.99 -40.81
CA ASN A 529 13.64 -4.23 -42.04
C ASN A 529 12.12 -4.09 -41.85
N ASP A 530 11.67 -3.40 -40.80
CA ASP A 530 10.25 -3.31 -40.43
C ASP A 530 9.35 -2.86 -41.60
N ARG A 531 9.85 -2.00 -42.49
CA ARG A 531 9.10 -1.42 -43.61
C ARG A 531 8.84 -2.47 -44.68
N ARG A 532 9.87 -3.25 -45.00
CA ARG A 532 9.79 -4.35 -45.96
C ARG A 532 8.88 -5.45 -45.43
N VAL A 533 9.01 -5.80 -44.15
CA VAL A 533 8.16 -6.81 -43.51
C VAL A 533 6.70 -6.35 -43.47
N PHE A 534 6.46 -5.05 -43.22
CA PHE A 534 5.13 -4.43 -43.25
C PHE A 534 4.50 -4.49 -44.66
N ALA A 535 5.23 -4.06 -45.69
CA ALA A 535 4.78 -4.09 -47.07
C ALA A 535 4.45 -5.51 -47.55
N GLU A 536 5.30 -6.49 -47.21
CA GLU A 536 5.10 -7.89 -47.59
C GLU A 536 3.88 -8.50 -46.89
N PHE A 537 3.68 -8.21 -45.60
CA PHE A 537 2.59 -8.79 -44.83
C PHE A 537 1.22 -8.24 -45.24
N TYR A 538 1.14 -6.93 -45.51
CA TYR A 538 -0.10 -6.26 -45.91
C TYR A 538 -0.21 -6.08 -47.43
N LYS A 539 0.58 -6.82 -48.22
CA LYS A 539 0.54 -6.79 -49.69
C LYS A 539 -0.88 -6.83 -50.28
N PRO A 540 -1.82 -7.67 -49.79
CA PRO A 540 -3.19 -7.69 -50.32
C PRO A 540 -3.96 -6.37 -50.18
N TYR A 541 -3.55 -5.48 -49.27
CA TYR A 541 -4.18 -4.18 -49.02
C TYR A 541 -3.40 -3.00 -49.63
N LEU A 542 -2.19 -3.24 -50.15
CA LEU A 542 -1.23 -2.21 -50.57
C LEU A 542 -0.72 -2.41 -52.02
N GLU A 543 -1.29 -3.36 -52.78
CA GLU A 543 -0.77 -3.84 -54.07
C GLU A 543 -0.58 -2.75 -55.14
N ASP A 544 -1.37 -1.69 -55.10
CA ASP A 544 -1.38 -0.56 -56.01
C ASP A 544 -0.61 0.68 -55.52
N LEU A 545 0.10 0.58 -54.38
CA LEU A 545 0.84 1.68 -53.78
C LEU A 545 2.35 1.55 -54.01
N SER A 546 3.04 2.68 -54.24
CA SER A 546 4.51 2.69 -54.32
C SER A 546 5.17 2.57 -52.94
N ASP A 547 6.46 2.23 -52.88
CA ASP A 547 7.19 2.13 -51.60
C ASP A 547 7.14 3.42 -50.75
N ASN A 548 7.11 4.59 -51.41
CA ASN A 548 6.97 5.88 -50.73
C ASN A 548 5.55 6.08 -50.19
N ASP A 549 4.53 5.67 -50.94
CA ASP A 549 3.13 5.73 -50.50
C ASP A 549 2.87 4.79 -49.32
N ILE A 550 3.49 3.60 -49.33
CA ILE A 550 3.43 2.65 -48.21
C ILE A 550 4.06 3.26 -46.95
N ALA A 551 5.16 4.01 -47.08
CA ALA A 551 5.77 4.70 -45.96
C ALA A 551 4.84 5.79 -45.38
N ASP A 552 4.16 6.54 -46.24
CA ASP A 552 3.17 7.54 -45.83
C ASP A 552 1.96 6.91 -45.12
N VAL A 553 1.40 5.83 -45.67
CA VAL A 553 0.33 5.05 -45.01
C VAL A 553 0.78 4.59 -43.64
N LYS A 554 1.98 4.02 -43.55
CA LYS A 554 2.53 3.54 -42.28
C LYS A 554 2.70 4.69 -41.26
N SER A 555 3.15 5.87 -41.69
CA SER A 555 3.34 7.03 -40.81
C SER A 555 2.06 7.57 -40.18
N LYS A 556 0.91 7.36 -40.85
CA LYS A 556 -0.41 7.83 -40.40
C LYS A 556 -1.12 6.83 -39.50
N LEU A 557 -0.63 5.60 -39.41
CA LEU A 557 -1.18 4.60 -38.52
C LEU A 557 -0.89 4.94 -37.05
N GLN A 558 -1.86 4.62 -36.20
CA GLN A 558 -1.69 4.71 -34.74
C GLN A 558 -0.57 3.77 -34.27
N THR A 559 0.25 4.24 -33.33
CA THR A 559 1.27 3.41 -32.67
C THR A 559 0.63 2.32 -31.80
N GLY A 560 1.38 1.25 -31.53
CA GLY A 560 0.92 0.14 -30.67
C GLY A 560 0.16 -0.99 -31.38
N LEU A 561 0.25 -1.10 -32.70
CA LEU A 561 -0.33 -2.21 -33.47
C LEU A 561 0.20 -3.59 -33.02
N PHE A 562 1.41 -3.66 -32.48
CA PHE A 562 2.03 -4.90 -32.00
C PHE A 562 1.18 -5.66 -30.95
N GLU A 563 0.43 -4.93 -30.13
CA GLU A 563 -0.38 -5.48 -29.03
C GLU A 563 -1.77 -5.94 -29.46
N LEU A 564 -2.23 -5.51 -30.64
CA LEU A 564 -3.58 -5.78 -31.13
C LEU A 564 -3.66 -7.17 -31.81
N PRO A 565 -4.85 -7.79 -31.83
CA PRO A 565 -5.08 -9.00 -32.62
C PRO A 565 -4.80 -8.77 -34.11
N LYS A 566 -4.45 -9.84 -34.82
CA LYS A 566 -4.20 -9.79 -36.28
C LYS A 566 -5.37 -9.18 -37.08
N THR A 567 -6.62 -9.47 -36.70
CA THR A 567 -7.81 -8.94 -37.37
C THR A 567 -7.91 -7.43 -37.29
N ASP A 568 -7.66 -6.88 -36.12
CA ASP A 568 -7.83 -5.45 -35.84
C ASP A 568 -6.74 -4.64 -36.53
N CYS A 569 -5.50 -5.17 -36.55
CA CYS A 569 -4.42 -4.61 -37.36
C CYS A 569 -4.77 -4.58 -38.85
N ASN A 570 -5.31 -5.68 -39.40
CA ASN A 570 -5.69 -5.75 -40.81
C ASN A 570 -6.76 -4.70 -41.17
N VAL A 571 -7.77 -4.50 -40.31
CA VAL A 571 -8.81 -3.48 -40.52
C VAL A 571 -8.19 -2.09 -40.53
N LYS A 572 -7.37 -1.75 -39.53
CA LYS A 572 -6.71 -0.43 -39.45
C LYS A 572 -5.81 -0.13 -40.65
N VAL A 573 -5.03 -1.12 -41.12
CA VAL A 573 -4.16 -0.94 -42.29
C VAL A 573 -4.99 -0.77 -43.57
N LYS A 574 -6.07 -1.55 -43.72
CA LYS A 574 -6.99 -1.43 -44.85
C LYS A 574 -7.63 -0.04 -44.91
N GLU A 575 -8.18 0.45 -43.79
CA GLU A 575 -8.80 1.78 -43.69
C GLU A 575 -7.79 2.89 -44.02
N ALA A 576 -6.57 2.83 -43.48
CA ALA A 576 -5.53 3.82 -43.76
C ALA A 576 -5.09 3.81 -45.23
N ALA A 577 -5.01 2.64 -45.87
CA ALA A 577 -4.71 2.53 -47.28
C ALA A 577 -5.83 3.09 -48.17
N GLU A 578 -7.10 2.83 -47.83
CA GLU A 578 -8.27 3.40 -48.52
C GLU A 578 -8.34 4.92 -48.38
N GLU A 579 -8.10 5.44 -47.18
CA GLU A 579 -8.03 6.89 -46.93
C GLU A 579 -6.88 7.55 -47.70
N PHE A 580 -5.71 6.90 -47.77
CA PHE A 580 -4.59 7.39 -48.57
C PHE A 580 -4.95 7.50 -50.05
N ARG A 581 -5.52 6.44 -50.65
CA ARG A 581 -5.97 6.44 -52.05
C ARG A 581 -6.95 7.58 -52.34
N LYS A 582 -7.92 7.79 -51.45
CA LYS A 582 -8.91 8.87 -51.57
C LYS A 582 -8.26 10.25 -51.56
N ASN A 583 -7.29 10.46 -50.66
CA ASN A 583 -6.54 11.70 -50.57
C ASN A 583 -5.60 11.92 -51.77
N GLN A 584 -5.04 10.84 -52.34
CA GLN A 584 -4.20 10.89 -53.52
C GLN A 584 -5.01 11.30 -54.77
N LEU A 585 -6.15 10.67 -55.03
CA LEU A 585 -7.04 11.02 -56.15
C LEU A 585 -7.51 12.48 -56.07
N LYS A 586 -7.85 12.94 -54.86
CA LYS A 586 -8.21 14.34 -54.61
C LYS A 586 -7.05 15.26 -54.95
N SER A 587 -5.84 14.94 -54.48
CA SER A 587 -4.64 15.74 -54.74
C SER A 587 -4.30 15.79 -56.24
N GLN A 588 -4.45 14.67 -56.95
CA GLN A 588 -4.30 14.60 -58.41
C GLN A 588 -5.30 15.50 -59.13
N LEU A 589 -6.58 15.47 -58.75
CA LEU A 589 -7.63 16.31 -59.35
C LEU A 589 -7.32 17.82 -59.21
N PHE A 590 -6.96 18.27 -58.00
CA PHE A 590 -6.62 19.67 -57.77
C PHE A 590 -5.30 20.08 -58.44
N ARG A 591 -4.33 19.17 -58.49
CA ARG A 591 -3.04 19.43 -59.17
C ARG A 591 -3.23 19.54 -60.68
N LEU A 592 -3.97 18.63 -61.30
CA LEU A 592 -4.29 18.66 -62.73
C LEU A 592 -4.98 19.99 -63.10
N TRP A 593 -5.97 20.41 -62.29
CA TRP A 593 -6.64 21.70 -62.48
C TRP A 593 -5.65 22.87 -62.41
N LYS A 594 -4.83 22.92 -61.34
CA LYS A 594 -3.88 24.01 -61.12
C LYS A 594 -2.80 24.06 -62.21
N ASP A 595 -2.30 22.91 -62.64
CA ASP A 595 -1.26 22.83 -63.67
C ASP A 595 -1.80 23.30 -65.03
N LYS A 596 -3.08 23.02 -65.34
CA LYS A 596 -3.72 23.44 -66.60
C LYS A 596 -4.23 24.88 -66.61
N THR A 597 -4.63 25.44 -65.47
CA THR A 597 -5.34 26.73 -65.42
C THR A 597 -4.65 27.81 -64.58
N GLY A 598 -3.65 27.45 -63.77
CA GLY A 598 -2.95 28.36 -62.87
C GLY A 598 -3.76 28.87 -61.68
N THR A 599 -4.97 28.33 -61.44
CA THR A 599 -5.85 28.70 -60.31
C THR A 599 -6.13 27.51 -59.41
N LYS A 600 -6.63 27.74 -58.18
CA LYS A 600 -6.94 26.67 -57.23
C LYS A 600 -8.21 25.91 -57.59
N ASN A 601 -9.21 26.59 -58.16
CA ASN A 601 -10.49 26.01 -58.54
C ASN A 601 -11.20 26.86 -59.63
N PRO A 602 -12.28 26.34 -60.25
CA PRO A 602 -13.06 27.05 -61.26
C PRO A 602 -13.64 28.40 -60.81
N ARG A 603 -14.02 28.54 -59.53
CA ARG A 603 -14.52 29.83 -59.01
C ARG A 603 -13.43 30.90 -58.98
N GLU A 604 -12.22 30.56 -58.54
CA GLU A 604 -11.07 31.46 -58.60
C GLU A 604 -10.68 31.80 -60.04
N TRP A 605 -10.79 30.83 -60.96
CA TRP A 605 -10.60 31.10 -62.39
C TRP A 605 -11.57 32.17 -62.89
N SER A 606 -12.87 32.01 -62.60
CA SER A 606 -13.88 32.99 -63.05
C SER A 606 -13.64 34.39 -62.49
N ASN A 607 -13.25 34.48 -61.22
CA ASN A 607 -12.95 35.76 -60.57
C ASN A 607 -11.67 36.40 -61.14
N ARG A 608 -10.63 35.60 -61.44
CA ARG A 608 -9.36 36.09 -62.01
C ARG A 608 -9.55 36.66 -63.41
N TYR A 609 -10.33 35.99 -64.26
CA TYR A 609 -10.55 36.38 -65.66
C TYR A 609 -11.87 37.12 -65.90
N ARG A 610 -12.56 37.51 -64.81
CA ARG A 610 -13.78 38.32 -64.81
C ARG A 610 -14.84 37.81 -65.80
N THR A 611 -14.95 36.49 -65.89
CA THR A 611 -15.79 35.78 -66.88
C THR A 611 -16.25 34.46 -66.27
N PRO A 612 -17.55 34.12 -66.27
CA PRO A 612 -18.02 32.82 -65.78
C PRO A 612 -17.43 31.69 -66.62
N ILE A 613 -16.77 30.75 -65.97
CA ILE A 613 -16.10 29.63 -66.66
C ILE A 613 -17.04 28.79 -67.52
N LEU A 614 -18.30 28.67 -67.11
CA LEU A 614 -19.31 27.92 -67.87
C LEU A 614 -19.64 28.57 -69.21
N CYS A 615 -19.38 29.87 -69.43
CA CYS A 615 -19.55 30.51 -70.74
C CYS A 615 -18.55 29.98 -71.78
N CYS A 616 -17.40 29.46 -71.35
CA CYS A 616 -16.38 28.92 -72.24
C CYS A 616 -16.65 27.47 -72.65
N VAL A 617 -17.71 26.85 -72.11
CA VAL A 617 -18.04 25.43 -72.31
C VAL A 617 -19.06 25.28 -73.44
N THR A 618 -18.83 24.31 -74.32
CA THR A 618 -19.77 23.97 -75.40
C THR A 618 -21.03 23.27 -74.86
N GLU A 619 -22.14 23.34 -75.60
CA GLU A 619 -23.40 22.70 -75.19
C GLU A 619 -23.25 21.18 -74.97
N ALA A 620 -22.43 20.51 -75.77
CA ALA A 620 -22.21 19.06 -75.68
C ALA A 620 -21.52 18.62 -74.37
N GLU A 621 -20.69 19.49 -73.78
CA GLU A 621 -19.92 19.19 -72.57
C GLU A 621 -20.54 19.83 -71.30
N PHE A 622 -21.57 20.67 -71.44
CA PHE A 622 -22.07 21.54 -70.39
C PHE A 622 -22.39 20.82 -69.08
N GLU A 623 -23.18 19.75 -69.12
CA GLU A 623 -23.57 18.98 -67.92
C GLU A 623 -22.39 18.27 -67.25
N LYS A 624 -21.42 17.78 -68.04
CA LYS A 624 -20.22 17.11 -67.51
C LYS A 624 -19.27 18.13 -66.87
N ALA A 625 -19.07 19.27 -67.52
CA ALA A 625 -18.25 20.36 -67.02
C ALA A 625 -18.83 20.96 -65.73
N LYS A 626 -20.15 21.20 -65.68
CA LYS A 626 -20.85 21.72 -64.49
C LYS A 626 -20.62 20.82 -63.27
N LYS A 627 -20.81 19.49 -63.43
CA LYS A 627 -20.55 18.51 -62.36
C LYS A 627 -19.09 18.43 -61.93
N ALA A 628 -18.15 18.46 -62.89
CA ALA A 628 -16.71 18.47 -62.59
C ALA A 628 -16.30 19.74 -61.82
N PHE A 629 -16.83 20.90 -62.21
CA PHE A 629 -16.54 22.17 -61.56
C PHE A 629 -17.14 22.29 -60.17
N GLU A 630 -18.35 21.78 -59.96
CA GLU A 630 -18.94 21.67 -58.62
C GLU A 630 -18.07 20.82 -57.70
N THR A 631 -17.56 19.69 -58.21
CA THR A 631 -16.66 18.80 -57.45
C THR A 631 -15.36 19.51 -57.06
N LEU A 632 -14.75 20.26 -57.99
CA LEU A 632 -13.55 21.07 -57.73
C LEU A 632 -13.81 22.25 -56.76
N ASN A 633 -15.00 22.85 -56.80
CA ASN A 633 -15.35 23.99 -55.94
C ASN A 633 -15.68 23.55 -54.51
N ARG A 634 -16.24 22.36 -54.29
CA ARG A 634 -16.72 21.90 -52.97
C ARG A 634 -15.62 21.46 -52.00
N ASN A 635 -14.38 21.24 -52.44
CA ASN A 635 -13.28 20.69 -51.62
C ASN A 635 -13.57 19.32 -50.97
N TRP A 636 -14.72 18.69 -51.22
CA TRP A 636 -15.09 17.33 -50.82
C TRP A 636 -15.99 16.70 -51.90
N GLY A 637 -15.87 15.38 -52.09
CA GLY A 637 -16.62 14.62 -53.09
C GLY A 637 -16.45 13.12 -52.88
N THR A 638 -17.35 12.31 -53.42
CA THR A 638 -17.24 10.85 -53.45
C THR A 638 -16.17 10.41 -54.45
N ASP A 639 -15.61 9.21 -54.26
CA ASP A 639 -14.58 8.67 -55.16
C ASP A 639 -15.08 8.56 -56.61
N ALA A 640 -16.38 8.27 -56.80
CA ALA A 640 -17.02 8.23 -58.11
C ALA A 640 -17.08 9.63 -58.76
N GLU A 641 -17.42 10.67 -58.00
CA GLU A 641 -17.43 12.06 -58.48
C GLU A 641 -16.03 12.55 -58.83
N ILE A 642 -15.03 12.24 -57.98
CA ILE A 642 -13.62 12.63 -58.21
C ILE A 642 -13.06 11.95 -59.47
N LYS A 643 -13.32 10.65 -59.66
CA LYS A 643 -12.88 9.92 -60.86
C LYS A 643 -13.57 10.43 -62.12
N SER A 644 -14.87 10.72 -62.06
CA SER A 644 -15.62 11.30 -63.18
C SER A 644 -15.10 12.68 -63.56
N ALA A 645 -14.80 13.53 -62.56
CA ALA A 645 -14.20 14.83 -62.78
C ALA A 645 -12.79 14.73 -63.40
N LEU A 646 -11.93 13.84 -62.88
CA LEU A 646 -10.60 13.58 -63.46
C LEU A 646 -10.69 13.15 -64.93
N ALA A 647 -11.54 12.17 -65.25
CA ALA A 647 -11.72 11.68 -66.61
C ALA A 647 -12.20 12.78 -67.57
N PHE A 648 -13.08 13.68 -67.10
CA PHE A 648 -13.50 14.84 -67.88
C PHE A 648 -12.35 15.81 -68.13
N LEU A 649 -11.59 16.20 -67.10
CA LEU A 649 -10.47 17.13 -67.26
C LEU A 649 -9.37 16.56 -68.15
N GLU A 650 -9.10 15.26 -68.11
CA GLU A 650 -8.08 14.65 -68.96
C GLU A 650 -8.46 14.60 -70.45
N THR A 651 -9.76 14.63 -70.78
CA THR A 651 -10.26 14.41 -72.15
C THR A 651 -10.84 15.66 -72.82
N THR A 652 -11.16 16.71 -72.06
CA THR A 652 -11.78 17.92 -72.61
C THR A 652 -10.80 18.82 -73.37
N THR A 653 -11.28 19.45 -74.44
CA THR A 653 -10.55 20.52 -75.17
C THR A 653 -10.77 21.91 -74.56
N LEU A 654 -11.52 22.00 -73.46
CA LEU A 654 -11.91 23.26 -72.83
C LEU A 654 -10.72 24.11 -72.40
N PHE A 655 -9.60 23.50 -71.98
CA PHE A 655 -8.43 24.24 -71.52
C PHE A 655 -7.83 25.16 -72.59
N ASP A 656 -7.97 24.82 -73.88
CA ASP A 656 -7.51 25.67 -74.99
C ASP A 656 -8.35 26.95 -75.12
N CYS A 657 -9.63 26.90 -74.73
CA CYS A 657 -10.52 28.05 -74.66
C CYS A 657 -10.22 28.90 -73.41
N LEU A 658 -9.94 28.26 -72.27
CA LEU A 658 -9.66 28.94 -71.01
C LEU A 658 -8.33 29.71 -71.00
N ALA A 659 -7.34 29.25 -71.77
CA ALA A 659 -6.03 29.89 -71.87
C ALA A 659 -5.99 31.10 -72.83
N ASP A 660 -6.95 31.22 -73.74
CA ASP A 660 -6.96 32.18 -74.85
C ASP A 660 -7.86 33.39 -74.56
N ASP A 661 -7.29 34.60 -74.54
CA ASP A 661 -8.03 35.81 -74.19
C ASP A 661 -9.11 36.19 -75.21
N GLU A 662 -8.86 35.98 -76.51
CA GLU A 662 -9.83 36.30 -77.55
C GLU A 662 -11.04 35.37 -77.45
N LYS A 663 -10.82 34.08 -77.20
CA LYS A 663 -11.89 33.10 -77.01
C LYS A 663 -12.71 33.38 -75.76
N ARG A 664 -12.07 33.77 -74.65
CA ARG A 664 -12.78 34.19 -73.43
C ARG A 664 -13.63 35.42 -73.66
N ASN A 665 -13.11 36.42 -74.36
CA ASN A 665 -13.83 37.64 -74.70
C ASN A 665 -15.02 37.34 -75.64
N ALA A 666 -14.84 36.45 -76.62
CA ALA A 666 -15.93 35.99 -77.49
C ALA A 666 -17.02 35.25 -76.70
N ALA A 667 -16.64 34.36 -75.79
CA ALA A 667 -17.56 33.64 -74.92
C ALA A 667 -18.35 34.60 -74.00
N PHE A 668 -17.68 35.56 -73.36
CA PHE A 668 -18.34 36.57 -72.53
C PHE A 668 -19.29 37.45 -73.34
N LYS A 669 -18.88 37.86 -74.55
CA LYS A 669 -19.72 38.64 -75.47
C LYS A 669 -20.96 37.87 -75.91
N CYS A 670 -20.84 36.59 -76.21
CA CYS A 670 -21.96 35.76 -76.66
C CYS A 670 -22.96 35.49 -75.52
N ASP A 671 -22.46 35.07 -74.35
CA ASP A 671 -23.31 34.50 -73.29
C ASP A 671 -23.81 35.52 -72.26
N ILE A 672 -23.03 36.57 -71.98
CA ILE A 672 -23.38 37.60 -70.98
C ILE A 672 -23.92 38.87 -71.64
N VAL A 673 -23.26 39.35 -72.70
CA VAL A 673 -23.70 40.57 -73.40
C VAL A 673 -24.81 40.25 -74.42
N GLY A 674 -24.69 39.13 -75.13
CA GLY A 674 -25.73 38.59 -76.01
C GLY A 674 -26.20 39.57 -77.08
N GLU A 675 -27.50 39.76 -77.15
CA GLU A 675 -28.18 40.63 -78.11
C GLU A 675 -27.75 42.11 -78.04
N TYR A 676 -27.24 42.57 -76.89
CA TYR A 676 -26.79 43.95 -76.69
C TYR A 676 -25.36 44.19 -77.16
N SER A 677 -24.69 43.19 -77.74
CA SER A 677 -23.27 43.25 -78.09
C SER A 677 -22.91 44.31 -79.13
N THR A 678 -23.88 44.78 -79.93
CA THR A 678 -23.71 45.91 -80.85
C THR A 678 -23.77 47.28 -80.17
N LEU A 679 -24.47 47.39 -79.03
CA LEU A 679 -24.58 48.61 -78.22
C LEU A 679 -23.48 48.69 -77.17
N LEU A 680 -22.96 47.54 -76.73
CA LEU A 680 -21.93 47.43 -75.70
C LEU A 680 -20.62 46.84 -76.28
N PRO A 681 -19.88 47.56 -77.15
CA PRO A 681 -18.66 47.05 -77.77
C PRO A 681 -17.48 46.96 -76.79
N HIS A 682 -17.50 47.72 -75.69
CA HIS A 682 -16.45 47.76 -74.68
C HIS A 682 -16.73 46.77 -73.53
N LEU A 683 -16.31 45.51 -73.71
CA LEU A 683 -16.57 44.43 -72.75
C LEU A 683 -16.05 44.70 -71.33
N ASP A 684 -14.91 45.40 -71.19
CA ASP A 684 -14.34 45.68 -69.87
C ASP A 684 -15.18 46.66 -69.06
N LYS A 685 -15.85 47.63 -69.71
CA LYS A 685 -16.81 48.51 -69.03
C LYS A 685 -18.01 47.74 -68.49
N VAL A 686 -18.45 46.71 -69.24
CA VAL A 686 -19.53 45.82 -68.78
C VAL A 686 -19.06 45.04 -67.56
N ARG A 687 -17.85 44.45 -67.60
CA ARG A 687 -17.26 43.74 -66.46
C ARG A 687 -17.09 44.65 -65.23
N ASP A 688 -16.60 45.87 -65.40
CA ASP A 688 -16.44 46.86 -64.30
C ASP A 688 -17.76 47.21 -63.63
N THR A 689 -18.85 47.17 -64.38
CA THR A 689 -20.18 47.42 -63.84
C THR A 689 -20.74 46.20 -63.15
N LEU A 690 -20.54 45.00 -63.72
CA LEU A 690 -21.00 43.74 -63.15
C LEU A 690 -20.26 43.38 -61.86
N ASP A 691 -18.96 43.70 -61.76
CA ASP A 691 -18.17 43.52 -60.54
C ASP A 691 -18.66 44.35 -59.35
N ARG A 692 -19.42 45.42 -59.59
CA ARG A 692 -20.04 46.23 -58.52
C ARG A 692 -21.30 45.58 -57.96
N LEU A 693 -21.79 44.50 -58.58
CA LEU A 693 -22.88 43.69 -58.04
C LEU A 693 -22.30 42.76 -56.96
N SER A 694 -23.06 42.54 -55.88
CA SER A 694 -22.70 41.57 -54.83
C SER A 694 -22.92 40.11 -55.26
N VAL A 695 -22.58 39.77 -56.51
CA VAL A 695 -22.73 38.43 -57.11
C VAL A 695 -21.37 37.96 -57.60
N ASP A 696 -20.94 36.78 -57.14
CA ASP A 696 -19.66 36.18 -57.54
C ASP A 696 -19.61 35.92 -59.05
N THR A 697 -18.45 36.18 -59.67
CA THR A 697 -18.29 36.11 -61.12
C THR A 697 -18.55 34.72 -61.67
N TYR A 698 -18.36 33.65 -60.89
CA TYR A 698 -18.71 32.29 -61.32
C TYR A 698 -20.22 32.14 -61.61
N ASP A 699 -21.07 32.90 -60.90
CA ASP A 699 -22.53 32.75 -60.92
C ASP A 699 -23.24 33.75 -61.87
N TRP A 700 -22.50 34.62 -62.59
CA TRP A 700 -23.14 35.68 -63.40
C TRP A 700 -24.04 35.17 -64.54
N ARG A 701 -23.69 34.04 -65.17
CA ARG A 701 -24.40 33.51 -66.36
C ARG A 701 -25.88 33.23 -66.08
N GLU A 702 -26.17 32.68 -64.90
CA GLU A 702 -27.52 32.26 -64.50
C GLU A 702 -28.24 33.34 -63.64
N ASN A 703 -27.57 34.44 -63.28
CA ASN A 703 -28.10 35.42 -62.33
C ASN A 703 -29.02 36.49 -62.98
N PRO A 704 -30.29 36.63 -62.54
CA PRO A 704 -31.22 37.63 -63.09
C PRO A 704 -30.77 39.09 -62.91
N SER A 705 -30.09 39.42 -61.81
CA SER A 705 -29.62 40.78 -61.53
C SER A 705 -28.51 41.21 -62.50
N VAL A 706 -27.65 40.27 -62.92
CA VAL A 706 -26.64 40.50 -63.95
C VAL A 706 -27.32 40.80 -65.29
N LYS A 707 -28.27 39.96 -65.71
CA LYS A 707 -29.03 40.17 -66.95
C LYS A 707 -29.74 41.53 -66.96
N GLY A 708 -30.40 41.87 -65.85
CA GLY A 708 -31.04 43.17 -65.66
C GLY A 708 -30.05 44.34 -65.75
N LYS A 709 -28.83 44.17 -65.21
CA LYS A 709 -27.82 45.23 -65.24
C LYS A 709 -27.20 45.43 -66.62
N VAL A 710 -26.94 44.36 -67.38
CA VAL A 710 -26.51 44.43 -68.78
C VAL A 710 -27.56 45.15 -69.62
N LYS A 711 -28.85 44.83 -69.43
CA LYS A 711 -29.96 45.51 -70.10
C LYS A 711 -30.00 47.01 -69.78
N GLN A 712 -29.87 47.39 -68.50
CA GLN A 712 -29.80 48.82 -68.10
C GLN A 712 -28.63 49.57 -68.76
N LEU A 713 -27.46 48.93 -68.88
CA LEU A 713 -26.31 49.52 -69.59
C LEU A 713 -26.61 49.71 -71.08
N ALA A 714 -27.22 48.71 -71.70
CA ALA A 714 -27.61 48.78 -73.11
C ALA A 714 -28.66 49.87 -73.35
N GLU A 715 -29.65 50.01 -72.46
CA GLU A 715 -30.67 51.07 -72.50
C GLU A 715 -30.03 52.46 -72.32
N ALA A 716 -29.08 52.61 -71.40
CA ALA A 716 -28.36 53.86 -71.20
C ALA A 716 -27.54 54.28 -72.42
N GLU A 717 -26.79 53.36 -73.04
CA GLU A 717 -26.04 53.61 -74.28
C GLU A 717 -26.97 53.84 -75.49
N TYR A 718 -28.11 53.14 -75.53
CA TYR A 718 -29.15 53.38 -76.53
C TYR A 718 -29.70 54.80 -76.43
N ASN A 719 -30.03 55.27 -75.22
CA ASN A 719 -30.57 56.62 -74.99
C ASN A 719 -29.52 57.74 -75.10
N ALA A 720 -28.23 57.43 -74.98
CA ALA A 720 -27.13 58.39 -75.09
C ALA A 720 -26.65 58.65 -76.54
N GLY A 721 -27.47 58.30 -77.54
CA GLY A 721 -27.19 58.52 -78.97
C GLY A 721 -27.24 57.25 -79.83
N GLY A 722 -27.56 56.08 -79.25
CA GLY A 722 -27.87 54.87 -80.00
C GLY A 722 -29.20 54.95 -80.75
N SER A 723 -30.22 55.59 -80.15
CA SER A 723 -31.50 55.94 -80.77
C SER A 723 -31.29 56.84 -81.99
N ASP A 724 -30.40 57.81 -81.90
CA ASP A 724 -30.12 58.76 -82.99
C ASP A 724 -29.46 58.06 -84.18
N LYS A 725 -28.63 57.03 -83.94
CA LYS A 725 -28.05 56.18 -85.00
C LYS A 725 -29.11 55.29 -85.66
N VAL A 726 -30.10 54.82 -84.91
CA VAL A 726 -31.24 54.07 -85.45
C VAL A 726 -32.15 55.00 -86.26
N LEU A 727 -32.43 56.20 -85.77
CA LEU A 727 -33.19 57.23 -86.48
C LEU A 727 -32.48 57.67 -87.76
N LEU A 728 -31.17 57.93 -87.74
CA LEU A 728 -30.38 58.20 -88.95
C LEU A 728 -30.45 57.05 -89.97
N LYS A 729 -30.46 55.80 -89.52
CA LYS A 729 -30.63 54.64 -90.41
C LYS A 729 -32.04 54.55 -90.98
N ILE A 730 -33.06 54.99 -90.23
CA ILE A 730 -34.45 55.05 -90.66
C ILE A 730 -34.65 56.21 -91.65
N ASP A 731 -34.09 57.39 -91.38
CA ASP A 731 -34.17 58.58 -92.24
C ASP A 731 -33.43 58.43 -93.57
N GLN A 732 -32.44 57.52 -93.61
CA GLN A 732 -31.73 57.15 -94.84
C GLN A 732 -32.47 56.11 -95.69
N MET A 733 -33.56 55.51 -95.21
CA MET A 733 -34.38 54.58 -95.98
C MET A 733 -35.38 55.33 -96.85
N ASP A 734 -35.63 54.81 -98.06
CA ASP A 734 -36.76 55.31 -98.86
C ASP A 734 -38.11 54.84 -98.27
N ASP A 735 -39.20 55.55 -98.61
CA ASP A 735 -40.55 55.27 -98.09
C ASP A 735 -41.03 53.83 -98.34
N THR A 736 -40.55 53.18 -99.40
CA THR A 736 -40.93 51.80 -99.75
C THR A 736 -40.20 50.80 -98.86
N GLN A 737 -38.90 51.04 -98.61
CA GLN A 737 -38.06 50.25 -97.72
C GLN A 737 -38.52 50.38 -96.26
N LEU A 738 -38.85 51.60 -95.81
CA LEU A 738 -39.33 51.84 -94.45
C LEU A 738 -40.66 51.10 -94.18
N LYS A 739 -41.60 51.15 -95.12
CA LYS A 739 -42.90 50.46 -95.00
C LYS A 739 -42.76 48.93 -95.02
N GLN A 740 -41.81 48.38 -95.78
CA GLN A 740 -41.50 46.94 -95.75
C GLN A 740 -40.80 46.53 -94.45
N TYR A 741 -39.86 47.35 -93.97
CA TYR A 741 -39.15 47.11 -92.71
C TYR A 741 -40.12 47.12 -91.53
N LEU A 742 -41.03 48.10 -91.44
CA LEU A 742 -42.04 48.18 -90.38
C LEU A 742 -43.01 46.96 -90.41
N LYS A 743 -43.44 46.54 -91.61
CA LYS A 743 -44.27 45.32 -91.77
C LYS A 743 -43.55 44.04 -91.35
N ARG A 744 -42.24 43.93 -91.59
CA ARG A 744 -41.42 42.80 -91.13
C ARG A 744 -41.25 42.86 -89.61
N LEU A 745 -40.92 44.02 -89.06
CA LEU A 745 -40.73 44.25 -87.63
C LEU A 745 -41.99 43.88 -86.81
N VAL A 746 -43.19 44.21 -87.30
CA VAL A 746 -44.47 43.86 -86.66
C VAL A 746 -44.82 42.36 -86.79
N LYS A 747 -44.38 41.69 -87.86
CA LYS A 747 -44.58 40.23 -88.00
C LYS A 747 -43.63 39.43 -87.12
N ASP A 748 -42.41 39.94 -86.93
CA ASP A 748 -41.34 39.21 -86.25
C ASP A 748 -41.23 39.57 -84.75
N SER A 749 -41.79 40.72 -84.32
CA SER A 749 -41.82 41.16 -82.91
C SER A 749 -43.23 41.53 -82.44
N ILE A 750 -43.82 40.66 -81.62
CA ILE A 750 -45.13 40.88 -80.98
C ILE A 750 -45.15 42.17 -80.14
N THR A 751 -44.04 42.50 -79.48
CA THR A 751 -43.94 43.68 -78.60
C THR A 751 -44.14 44.98 -79.37
N VAL A 752 -43.54 45.10 -80.56
CA VAL A 752 -43.70 46.27 -81.43
C VAL A 752 -45.13 46.35 -82.00
N GLY A 753 -45.72 45.21 -82.35
CA GLY A 753 -47.11 45.13 -82.79
C GLY A 753 -48.10 45.62 -81.73
N ILE A 754 -47.87 45.29 -80.45
CA ILE A 754 -48.69 45.74 -79.32
C ILE A 754 -48.55 47.26 -79.10
N GLU A 755 -47.34 47.83 -79.14
CA GLU A 755 -47.13 49.27 -78.98
C GLU A 755 -47.84 50.10 -80.06
N ILE A 756 -47.84 49.63 -81.32
CA ILE A 756 -48.56 50.28 -82.43
C ILE A 756 -50.08 50.19 -82.24
N LEU A 757 -50.61 49.05 -81.76
CA LEU A 757 -52.03 48.90 -81.45
C LEU A 757 -52.50 49.80 -80.29
N THR A 758 -51.60 50.08 -79.33
CA THR A 758 -51.93 50.86 -78.12
C THR A 758 -51.85 52.37 -78.36
N ASN A 759 -50.98 52.84 -79.25
CA ASN A 759 -50.81 54.28 -79.57
C ASN A 759 -51.53 54.73 -80.87
N GLY A 760 -52.24 53.84 -81.56
CA GLY A 760 -52.89 54.08 -82.86
C GLY A 760 -54.33 54.58 -82.84
N GLY A 761 -54.83 55.10 -81.72
CA GLY A 761 -56.16 55.75 -81.61
C GLY A 761 -56.01 57.25 -81.41
N GLY A 762 -56.39 58.04 -82.42
CA GLY A 762 -56.07 59.47 -82.52
C GLY A 762 -56.84 60.42 -81.60
N ASP A 763 -56.25 61.60 -81.42
CA ASP A 763 -56.96 62.85 -81.13
C ASP A 763 -56.69 63.83 -82.28
N TYR A 764 -57.63 63.84 -83.22
CA TYR A 764 -58.00 65.02 -84.00
C TYR A 764 -59.38 65.45 -83.47
N ASN A 765 -59.45 66.63 -82.85
CA ASN A 765 -60.64 67.47 -82.85
C ASN A 765 -60.16 68.93 -82.91
N ALA A 766 -60.60 69.66 -83.95
CA ALA A 766 -60.59 71.12 -84.03
C ALA A 766 -61.56 71.68 -82.96
N ASP A 767 -61.41 72.86 -82.37
CA ASP A 767 -61.05 74.18 -82.93
C ASP A 767 -59.62 74.70 -82.69
#